data_AF-W6L4N4-F1
#
_entry.id   AF-W6L4N4-F1
#
_cell.length_a   1.000
_cell.length_b   1.000
_cell.length_c   1.000
_cell.angle_alpha   90.00
_cell.angle_beta   90.00
_cell.angle_gamma   90.00
#
_symmetry.space_group_name_H-M   'P 1'
#
loop_
_entity.id
_entity.type
_entity.pdbx_description
1 polymer ?
#
loop_
_entity_poly.entity_id
_entity_poly.type
_entity_poly.pdbx_seq_one_letter_code
_entity_poly.pdbx_strand_id
1 'polypeptide(L)'
;MFFSRQRLQVVYGYTKVHYLSFVIEKSSRLNFLLTRSPRTVLVTSGKCSPLLRRYLIHDPYTAFYRPIFVASCCVQHKAFCTSLVIQSPSDKAKQQNIFSSVEKAAAPKPHVVVTKCQQNNNTFTGGVGDSEGKSTFMVKQGANIAGPSSAKGLNTMDSVHTRSPERRLGEEDGVRKSKSSHLWPCPTINPGTRCDVNVEAPLATPMDSGGDKKELLPLENKPIPSSDTAETSNSSADVPVKRVVFKVLALLWPKGNPRTKLLVVMSMMCVLVAKVLKVAVPFWFKSVIDILTPNASAATALPTIGILPMGVFGCVAAYGICRAMNSVTEELKTVFFAPVGGKASTQLAIEMFDNLLKLDLSFHLNRETGVLSKDLDRGSRAFWSLAYALLFLVVPTAFEMVLVCAALNSHAGTQFIGLALTAVFSYILWTYIVSNWRTQFRRRYNELESRVGGITVDALLNYEAIKCFRTEEYESARIRSNTEKMNTELIKLDQSLAFLNFGQQLIFVVAGVLSFYLATCGAIAGNMTVGDLVLTDALLMQLYMPLSILGMIYREIQTSTQNMQSMIGLLDQSPSVLDAIDAKPYMYINGTIELRNLTFKHKADSEEALIRNLSLKIPGGKIVAFVGPSGSGKSTIIRLIFRFFDPTDGEILFDGQPLRNLQLASVRSRVGIVPQDPILFNISIRDNISYSQINATDSDIIEVAKKVGLHETIQKMSKGYSSSVGERGLKLSGGEKQRVAIARALLMDPPILLADEATSALDSKSETKIMEIIKLASKQSTPRTIILIAHRLTTVKDADIIFVLDGKGGLAEQGAHSELLQAGGLYADLWYQQLRDRQSFQRCSAIH
;
A
#
# COMPACT_ATOMS: atom_id res chain seq x y z
N MET A 1 54.06 -10.74 -1.40
CA MET A 1 53.00 -11.62 -0.86
C MET A 1 51.91 -10.75 -0.24
N PHE A 2 51.16 -10.00 -1.06
CA PHE A 2 50.37 -8.84 -0.59
C PHE A 2 49.14 -8.57 -1.50
N PHE A 3 48.24 -9.55 -1.61
CA PHE A 3 46.94 -9.39 -2.28
C PHE A 3 45.93 -10.37 -1.65
N SER A 4 44.73 -9.86 -1.32
CA SER A 4 43.51 -10.57 -0.83
C SER A 4 43.01 -10.10 0.55
N ARG A 5 42.41 -8.90 0.59
CA ARG A 5 41.28 -8.54 1.50
C ARG A 5 40.56 -7.22 1.17
N GLN A 6 40.45 -6.88 -0.12
CA GLN A 6 39.59 -5.79 -0.60
C GLN A 6 38.67 -6.28 -1.73
N ARG A 7 37.49 -6.80 -1.36
CA ARG A 7 36.27 -6.90 -2.20
C ARG A 7 35.11 -7.48 -1.37
N LEU A 8 34.43 -6.63 -0.59
CA LEU A 8 33.02 -6.80 -0.16
C LEU A 8 32.48 -5.60 0.65
N GLN A 9 32.76 -4.37 0.22
CA GLN A 9 31.85 -3.24 0.46
C GLN A 9 31.00 -3.05 -0.80
N VAL A 10 30.00 -3.92 -0.95
CA VAL A 10 28.90 -3.70 -1.89
C VAL A 10 27.99 -2.61 -1.31
N VAL A 11 27.47 -1.76 -2.19
CA VAL A 11 26.59 -0.64 -1.85
C VAL A 11 25.32 -1.13 -1.16
N TYR A 12 25.22 -0.96 0.16
CA TYR A 12 23.98 -1.13 0.91
C TYR A 12 23.06 0.10 0.77
N GLY A 13 22.70 0.40 -0.48
CA GLY A 13 21.71 1.40 -0.84
C GLY A 13 20.36 0.73 -1.10
N TYR A 14 19.51 0.66 -0.06
CA TYR A 14 18.06 0.41 -0.12
C TYR A 14 17.52 -0.47 -1.28
N THR A 15 17.86 -1.76 -1.30
CA THR A 15 17.03 -2.76 -1.99
C THR A 15 15.90 -3.20 -1.05
N LYS A 16 14.65 -2.86 -1.39
CA LYS A 16 13.48 -3.40 -0.68
C LYS A 16 13.35 -4.91 -0.94
N VAL A 17 13.57 -5.74 0.07
CA VAL A 17 13.06 -7.12 0.07
C VAL A 17 11.62 -7.08 0.59
N HIS A 18 10.64 -7.02 -0.33
CA HIS A 18 9.30 -7.53 -0.05
C HIS A 18 9.34 -9.07 -0.15
N TYR A 19 8.41 -9.75 0.55
CA TYR A 19 8.33 -11.21 0.68
C TYR A 19 9.48 -11.91 1.42
N LEU A 20 9.59 -11.69 2.74
CA LEU A 20 9.11 -12.68 3.72
C LEU A 20 9.08 -12.11 5.16
N SER A 21 7.89 -11.71 5.62
CA SER A 21 7.64 -11.32 7.02
C SER A 21 6.25 -11.80 7.48
N PHE A 22 6.02 -13.11 7.37
CA PHE A 22 4.89 -13.79 7.99
C PHE A 22 5.35 -15.20 8.41
N VAL A 23 4.78 -15.72 9.50
CA VAL A 23 5.19 -16.97 10.18
C VAL A 23 6.58 -16.90 10.84
N ILE A 24 6.60 -16.51 12.12
CA ILE A 24 6.93 -17.38 13.28
C ILE A 24 6.30 -16.71 14.51
N GLU A 25 5.01 -16.95 14.74
CA GLU A 25 4.36 -16.66 16.03
C GLU A 25 3.15 -17.58 16.30
N LYS A 26 3.39 -18.90 16.33
CA LYS A 26 2.70 -19.86 17.23
C LYS A 26 3.19 -21.29 17.02
N SER A 27 3.88 -21.82 18.01
CA SER A 27 3.88 -23.25 18.33
C SER A 27 3.90 -23.39 19.85
N SER A 28 2.72 -23.22 20.47
CA SER A 28 2.54 -23.19 21.92
C SER A 28 1.40 -24.10 22.35
N ARG A 29 1.55 -25.41 22.06
CA ARG A 29 0.77 -26.51 22.65
C ARG A 29 1.47 -27.85 22.39
N LEU A 30 2.10 -28.42 23.42
CA LEU A 30 1.84 -29.80 23.83
C LEU A 30 2.32 -30.02 25.28
N ASN A 31 1.52 -30.78 26.03
CA ASN A 31 1.74 -31.52 27.29
C ASN A 31 2.68 -30.89 28.36
N PHE A 32 2.20 -30.48 29.55
CA PHE A 32 1.43 -31.23 30.56
C PHE A 32 2.24 -32.35 31.23
N LEU A 33 2.90 -32.01 32.35
CA LEU A 33 3.07 -32.90 33.49
C LEU A 33 3.21 -32.07 34.78
N LEU A 34 2.51 -32.48 35.83
CA LEU A 34 2.57 -31.87 37.16
C LEU A 34 3.76 -32.44 37.94
N THR A 35 4.40 -31.65 38.82
CA THR A 35 4.34 -31.90 40.29
C THR A 35 5.15 -30.90 41.14
N ARG A 36 4.68 -30.71 42.38
CA ARG A 36 5.42 -30.31 43.61
C ARG A 36 6.11 -28.93 43.69
N SER A 37 5.38 -28.04 44.34
CA SER A 37 5.82 -26.97 45.25
C SER A 37 6.41 -27.52 46.57
N PRO A 38 6.66 -26.73 47.66
CA PRO A 38 7.03 -25.29 47.84
C PRO A 38 8.25 -25.12 48.82
N ARG A 39 8.39 -23.94 49.48
CA ARG A 39 9.23 -23.59 50.67
C ARG A 39 10.70 -23.21 50.37
N THR A 40 11.42 -22.35 51.12
CA THR A 40 11.18 -21.48 52.31
C THR A 40 12.24 -20.34 52.28
N VAL A 41 11.96 -19.04 52.50
CA VAL A 41 11.76 -18.25 53.76
C VAL A 41 13.08 -17.83 54.48
N LEU A 42 13.05 -16.67 55.17
CA LEU A 42 14.11 -15.90 55.87
C LEU A 42 15.03 -15.08 54.94
N VAL A 43 15.22 -13.74 55.02
CA VAL A 43 14.95 -12.65 56.00
C VAL A 43 15.95 -12.51 57.16
N THR A 44 16.71 -11.39 57.16
CA THR A 44 16.95 -10.48 58.32
C THR A 44 17.71 -9.17 57.94
N SER A 45 17.33 -8.05 58.58
CA SER A 45 18.09 -6.80 58.91
C SER A 45 19.10 -6.13 57.94
N GLY A 46 19.19 -4.79 57.83
CA GLY A 46 18.36 -3.71 58.41
C GLY A 46 19.08 -2.33 58.52
N LYS A 47 18.30 -1.22 58.46
CA LYS A 47 18.66 0.22 58.69
C LYS A 47 19.67 0.83 57.67
N CYS A 48 19.28 1.73 56.76
CA CYS A 48 19.02 3.19 56.93
C CYS A 48 20.30 4.01 57.24
N SER A 49 20.59 5.17 56.61
CA SER A 49 19.70 6.28 56.21
C SER A 49 20.32 7.19 55.08
N PRO A 50 20.04 8.51 54.92
CA PRO A 50 18.93 9.00 54.08
C PRO A 50 19.28 10.14 53.06
N LEU A 51 18.84 10.07 51.79
CA LEU A 51 18.93 11.25 50.89
C LEU A 51 17.89 11.38 49.74
N LEU A 52 16.94 10.45 49.58
CA LEU A 52 16.01 10.43 48.44
C LEU A 52 14.53 10.34 48.85
N ARG A 53 14.11 11.17 49.82
CA ARG A 53 12.71 11.28 50.29
C ARG A 53 12.10 12.68 50.11
N ARG A 54 12.29 13.25 48.93
CA ARG A 54 11.47 14.34 48.34
C ARG A 54 11.21 13.98 46.86
N TYR A 55 10.11 14.48 46.30
CA TYR A 55 9.59 14.15 44.95
C TYR A 55 9.03 12.72 44.77
N LEU A 56 8.05 12.39 45.63
CA LEU A 56 6.89 11.57 45.22
C LEU A 56 5.63 12.25 45.76
N ILE A 57 4.79 12.78 44.85
CA ILE A 57 3.36 13.10 45.00
C ILE A 57 2.86 13.69 43.66
N HIS A 58 1.61 13.38 43.31
CA HIS A 58 0.84 13.75 42.09
C HIS A 58 1.05 12.98 40.76
N ASP A 59 -0.11 12.78 40.12
CA ASP A 59 -0.50 12.37 38.76
C ASP A 59 -0.11 10.97 38.18
N PRO A 60 -1.06 10.02 38.11
CA PRO A 60 -0.84 8.65 37.63
C PRO A 60 -1.37 8.36 36.20
N TYR A 61 -1.22 9.27 35.23
CA TYR A 61 -1.65 9.03 33.83
C TYR A 61 -0.60 9.43 32.77
N THR A 62 0.51 8.68 32.67
CA THR A 62 1.32 8.60 31.43
C THR A 62 2.26 7.39 31.45
N ALA A 63 1.74 6.21 31.12
CA ALA A 63 2.51 4.98 31.05
C ALA A 63 2.22 4.19 29.76
N PHE A 64 2.98 4.48 28.70
CA PHE A 64 3.70 3.50 27.87
C PHE A 64 4.64 4.22 26.89
N TYR A 65 5.64 3.51 26.36
CA TYR A 65 6.70 3.99 25.45
C TYR A 65 7.64 5.11 25.95
N ARG A 66 8.73 4.67 26.61
CA ARG A 66 10.07 5.24 26.40
C ARG A 66 11.05 4.10 26.05
N PRO A 67 11.92 4.23 25.04
CA PRO A 67 12.98 3.27 24.77
C PRO A 67 14.12 3.45 25.79
N ILE A 68 14.64 2.34 26.33
CA ILE A 68 15.86 2.35 27.15
C ILE A 68 17.06 2.20 26.21
N PHE A 69 17.97 3.17 26.23
CA PHE A 69 19.31 3.01 25.66
C PHE A 69 20.11 2.06 26.56
N VAL A 70 20.60 0.96 25.99
CA VAL A 70 21.68 0.16 26.60
C VAL A 70 22.95 0.41 25.80
N ALA A 71 23.82 1.26 26.33
CA ALA A 71 25.17 1.43 25.78
C ALA A 71 26.01 0.21 26.19
N SER A 72 26.61 -0.47 25.22
CA SER A 72 27.52 -1.58 25.51
C SER A 72 28.87 -1.03 25.96
N CYS A 73 29.30 -1.39 27.18
CA CYS A 73 30.59 -1.03 27.73
C CYS A 73 31.24 -2.27 28.36
N CYS A 74 32.48 -2.55 27.99
CA CYS A 74 33.21 -3.73 28.46
C CYS A 74 33.70 -3.57 29.91
N VAL A 75 33.63 -4.65 30.70
CA VAL A 75 34.63 -5.00 31.73
C VAL A 75 34.55 -6.51 32.03
N GLN A 76 35.56 -7.05 32.71
CA GLN A 76 35.84 -8.47 32.95
C GLN A 76 34.71 -9.23 33.74
N HIS A 77 34.71 -10.56 33.97
CA HIS A 77 35.86 -11.42 34.29
C HIS A 77 35.53 -12.93 34.39
N LYS A 78 36.52 -13.81 34.07
CA LYS A 78 36.71 -15.20 34.58
C LYS A 78 35.65 -16.27 34.20
N ALA A 79 35.96 -17.58 34.06
CA ALA A 79 37.20 -18.37 34.09
C ALA A 79 37.03 -19.60 33.12
N PHE A 80 37.81 -20.69 33.04
CA PHE A 80 38.90 -21.28 33.87
C PHE A 80 39.84 -22.14 32.97
N CYS A 81 40.78 -22.88 33.58
CA CYS A 81 41.60 -23.98 33.02
C CYS A 81 42.97 -23.65 32.39
N THR A 82 43.94 -23.29 33.24
CA THR A 82 45.23 -24.01 33.29
C THR A 82 44.97 -25.50 33.64
N SER A 83 45.81 -26.51 33.37
CA SER A 83 47.27 -26.55 33.16
C SER A 83 47.72 -27.92 32.64
N LEU A 84 48.81 -27.99 31.87
CA LEU A 84 49.91 -28.95 32.10
C LEU A 84 51.14 -28.61 31.24
N VAL A 85 52.32 -28.89 31.78
CA VAL A 85 53.64 -28.77 31.13
C VAL A 85 54.36 -30.09 31.36
N ILE A 86 54.95 -30.70 30.32
CA ILE A 86 56.14 -31.58 30.43
C ILE A 86 56.67 -31.98 29.03
N GLN A 87 57.99 -31.87 28.90
CA GLN A 87 58.92 -32.56 27.97
C GLN A 87 58.80 -32.47 26.42
N SER A 88 60.00 -32.60 25.86
CA SER A 88 60.47 -32.77 24.47
C SER A 88 61.65 -33.79 24.57
N PRO A 89 62.22 -34.42 23.52
CA PRO A 89 61.91 -34.40 22.07
C PRO A 89 61.65 -35.81 21.46
N SER A 90 61.37 -35.90 20.14
CA SER A 90 61.84 -37.03 19.31
C SER A 90 61.83 -36.72 17.79
N ASP A 91 62.63 -37.48 17.06
CA ASP A 91 63.20 -37.31 15.72
C ASP A 91 62.28 -37.27 14.48
N LYS A 92 62.82 -36.62 13.41
CA LYS A 92 62.92 -37.02 11.98
C LYS A 92 61.76 -37.84 11.34
N ALA A 93 61.28 -37.57 10.11
CA ALA A 93 61.97 -37.10 8.91
C ALA A 93 60.98 -36.64 7.79
N LYS A 94 61.52 -36.07 6.69
CA LYS A 94 61.04 -36.03 5.26
C LYS A 94 59.51 -35.88 4.97
N GLN A 95 59.07 -35.09 3.99
CA GLN A 95 59.66 -34.90 2.65
C GLN A 95 59.17 -33.62 1.91
N GLN A 96 59.75 -33.39 0.73
CA GLN A 96 59.49 -32.33 -0.29
C GLN A 96 58.01 -31.96 -0.54
N ASN A 97 57.66 -30.69 -0.84
CA ASN A 97 57.77 -30.01 -2.16
C ASN A 97 57.14 -30.85 -3.32
N ILE A 98 56.33 -30.33 -4.25
CA ILE A 98 56.23 -28.99 -4.86
C ILE A 98 54.76 -28.58 -5.08
N PHE A 99 54.47 -27.27 -5.12
CA PHE A 99 53.22 -26.70 -5.66
C PHE A 99 53.54 -25.72 -6.80
N SER A 100 53.16 -26.03 -8.04
CA SER A 100 53.28 -25.14 -9.22
C SER A 100 52.36 -25.62 -10.36
N SER A 101 51.29 -24.90 -10.72
CA SER A 101 51.27 -23.81 -11.73
C SER A 101 51.17 -24.29 -13.19
N VAL A 102 49.99 -24.11 -13.81
CA VAL A 102 49.79 -23.85 -15.25
C VAL A 102 48.64 -22.85 -15.40
N GLU A 103 48.63 -22.07 -16.49
CA GLU A 103 47.74 -20.94 -16.77
C GLU A 103 47.19 -21.01 -18.21
N LYS A 104 46.07 -20.30 -18.49
CA LYS A 104 45.56 -19.87 -19.83
C LYS A 104 44.92 -20.91 -20.79
N ALA A 105 44.26 -20.35 -21.83
CA ALA A 105 43.57 -20.96 -23.00
C ALA A 105 42.20 -21.65 -22.74
N ALA A 106 41.20 -21.64 -23.64
CA ALA A 106 40.92 -20.78 -24.82
C ALA A 106 39.41 -20.86 -25.23
N ALA A 107 39.04 -20.31 -26.40
CA ALA A 107 37.67 -20.12 -26.92
C ALA A 107 36.96 -21.42 -27.44
N PRO A 108 35.63 -21.40 -27.73
CA PRO A 108 34.77 -22.61 -27.72
C PRO A 108 34.21 -23.09 -29.09
N LYS A 109 33.40 -24.17 -29.03
CA LYS A 109 32.56 -24.87 -30.05
C LYS A 109 33.20 -26.15 -30.64
N PRO A 110 32.40 -27.07 -31.22
CA PRO A 110 31.10 -27.60 -30.78
C PRO A 110 31.07 -29.16 -30.82
N HIS A 111 29.95 -29.82 -30.45
CA HIS A 111 29.32 -30.89 -31.25
C HIS A 111 28.00 -31.41 -30.64
N VAL A 112 27.20 -32.07 -31.47
CA VAL A 112 25.92 -32.74 -31.15
C VAL A 112 26.00 -34.21 -31.56
N VAL A 113 25.42 -35.12 -30.74
CA VAL A 113 24.93 -36.50 -31.04
C VAL A 113 24.34 -37.00 -29.69
N VAL A 114 23.04 -37.29 -29.52
CA VAL A 114 22.24 -38.45 -29.99
C VAL A 114 22.78 -39.76 -29.35
N THR A 115 22.03 -40.57 -28.61
CA THR A 115 20.97 -41.48 -29.09
C THR A 115 20.13 -42.03 -27.91
N LYS A 116 18.93 -42.56 -28.17
CA LYS A 116 18.20 -43.46 -27.23
C LYS A 116 18.84 -44.85 -27.19
N CYS A 117 18.65 -45.60 -26.10
CA CYS A 117 18.45 -47.05 -26.19
C CYS A 117 17.55 -47.56 -25.03
N GLN A 118 17.18 -48.84 -25.06
CA GLN A 118 16.11 -49.45 -24.23
C GLN A 118 16.59 -50.50 -23.22
N GLN A 119 15.66 -50.89 -22.34
CA GLN A 119 15.47 -52.21 -21.71
C GLN A 119 16.32 -52.66 -20.49
N ASN A 120 15.57 -52.83 -19.39
CA ASN A 120 15.45 -54.02 -18.53
C ASN A 120 16.66 -54.66 -17.80
N ASN A 121 16.52 -54.69 -16.47
CA ASN A 121 16.54 -55.87 -15.58
C ASN A 121 17.52 -57.04 -15.91
N ASN A 122 18.40 -57.46 -15.00
CA ASN A 122 17.99 -58.26 -13.82
C ASN A 122 19.06 -58.42 -12.71
N THR A 123 18.55 -58.59 -11.48
CA THR A 123 18.96 -59.44 -10.31
C THR A 123 20.20 -60.37 -10.41
N PHE A 124 20.89 -60.81 -9.34
CA PHE A 124 20.55 -61.17 -7.94
C PHE A 124 21.71 -60.76 -6.98
N THR A 125 21.60 -60.62 -5.64
CA THR A 125 21.19 -61.53 -4.54
C THR A 125 20.76 -60.71 -3.30
N GLY A 126 20.09 -61.17 -2.22
CA GLY A 126 19.59 -62.48 -1.74
C GLY A 126 19.85 -62.61 -0.22
N GLY A 127 19.03 -63.20 0.68
CA GLY A 127 17.62 -63.68 0.68
C GLY A 127 16.96 -63.27 2.03
N VAL A 128 16.06 -63.99 2.71
CA VAL A 128 15.35 -65.29 2.56
C VAL A 128 14.01 -65.15 3.33
N GLY A 129 12.90 -65.80 2.91
CA GLY A 129 11.65 -65.77 3.71
C GLY A 129 10.33 -65.97 2.94
N ASP A 130 10.14 -67.17 2.40
CA ASP A 130 8.91 -67.94 2.13
C ASP A 130 7.52 -67.37 2.54
N SER A 131 6.40 -67.64 1.83
CA SER A 131 6.19 -68.25 0.50
C SER A 131 4.73 -68.04 0.00
N GLU A 132 4.46 -68.49 -1.23
CA GLU A 132 3.27 -68.37 -2.10
C GLU A 132 1.85 -68.57 -1.49
N GLY A 133 0.80 -68.01 -2.13
CA GLY A 133 -0.60 -68.21 -1.69
C GLY A 133 -1.74 -67.65 -2.57
N LYS A 134 -1.85 -68.11 -3.82
CA LYS A 134 -2.84 -67.72 -4.86
C LYS A 134 -4.32 -67.49 -4.40
N SER A 135 -4.81 -66.26 -4.63
CA SER A 135 -6.12 -65.88 -5.25
C SER A 135 -7.48 -66.52 -4.87
N THR A 136 -8.51 -65.65 -4.86
CA THR A 136 -9.97 -65.85 -5.12
C THR A 136 -10.94 -66.05 -3.92
N PHE A 137 -12.17 -65.53 -4.12
CA PHE A 137 -13.44 -65.74 -3.38
C PHE A 137 -13.68 -65.15 -1.96
N MET A 138 -14.65 -64.22 -1.91
CA MET A 138 -15.86 -64.15 -1.05
C MET A 138 -15.86 -64.32 0.50
N VAL A 139 -16.57 -63.37 1.13
CA VAL A 139 -17.58 -63.52 2.21
C VAL A 139 -17.14 -63.81 3.66
N LYS A 140 -17.34 -62.80 4.52
CA LYS A 140 -18.11 -62.77 5.80
C LYS A 140 -18.21 -61.29 6.23
N GLN A 141 -19.35 -60.67 6.58
CA GLN A 141 -20.37 -60.94 7.60
C GLN A 141 -19.81 -61.03 9.04
N GLY A 142 -20.31 -60.30 10.05
CA GLY A 142 -21.46 -59.37 10.10
C GLY A 142 -21.24 -58.17 11.07
N ALA A 143 -22.27 -57.52 11.61
CA ALA A 143 -23.69 -57.89 11.60
C ALA A 143 -24.66 -56.71 11.83
N ASN A 144 -25.88 -56.85 11.28
CA ASN A 144 -27.19 -56.31 11.73
C ASN A 144 -27.37 -54.77 11.78
N ILE A 145 -28.59 -54.19 11.63
CA ILE A 145 -29.96 -54.68 11.89
C ILE A 145 -30.94 -54.35 10.73
N ALA A 146 -31.84 -55.30 10.43
CA ALA A 146 -33.17 -55.24 9.76
C ALA A 146 -33.44 -54.36 8.51
N GLY A 147 -34.01 -55.01 7.48
CA GLY A 147 -34.91 -54.41 6.47
C GLY A 147 -36.37 -54.85 6.72
N PRO A 148 -37.24 -55.10 5.70
CA PRO A 148 -37.05 -55.13 4.23
C PRO A 148 -37.94 -54.06 3.52
N SER A 149 -38.60 -54.16 2.35
CA SER A 149 -38.81 -55.19 1.27
C SER A 149 -39.43 -54.55 0.01
N SER A 150 -39.32 -55.23 -1.15
CA SER A 150 -40.26 -55.21 -2.31
C SER A 150 -40.25 -53.96 -3.25
N ALA A 151 -40.43 -54.06 -4.58
CA ALA A 151 -40.17 -55.14 -5.56
C ALA A 151 -40.19 -54.60 -7.03
N LYS A 152 -39.62 -55.42 -7.94
CA LYS A 152 -39.74 -55.51 -9.42
C LYS A 152 -40.84 -54.69 -10.16
N GLY A 153 -40.57 -54.32 -11.43
CA GLY A 153 -41.65 -54.27 -12.45
C GLY A 153 -41.34 -53.59 -13.79
N LEU A 154 -40.99 -54.39 -14.81
CA LEU A 154 -40.76 -54.01 -16.22
C LEU A 154 -42.02 -53.51 -17.00
N ASN A 155 -41.76 -52.84 -18.14
CA ASN A 155 -42.43 -52.95 -19.47
C ASN A 155 -43.28 -51.80 -20.09
N THR A 156 -42.72 -51.27 -21.21
CA THR A 156 -43.28 -51.04 -22.57
C THR A 156 -44.62 -50.33 -22.83
N MET A 157 -44.54 -49.31 -23.72
CA MET A 157 -45.54 -48.91 -24.74
C MET A 157 -46.89 -48.33 -24.23
N ASP A 158 -47.68 -47.59 -25.01
CA ASP A 158 -47.60 -47.24 -26.44
C ASP A 158 -47.95 -45.75 -26.71
N SER A 159 -48.06 -45.40 -27.99
CA SER A 159 -48.34 -44.12 -28.62
C SER A 159 -49.82 -43.69 -28.58
N VAL A 160 -50.11 -42.42 -28.92
CA VAL A 160 -51.10 -41.96 -29.94
C VAL A 160 -51.42 -40.44 -29.82
N HIS A 161 -51.78 -39.86 -30.97
CA HIS A 161 -52.33 -38.53 -31.28
C HIS A 161 -53.54 -38.03 -30.41
N THR A 162 -54.07 -36.79 -30.47
CA THR A 162 -53.99 -35.66 -31.44
C THR A 162 -54.50 -34.31 -30.86
N ARG A 163 -54.32 -33.22 -31.64
CA ARG A 163 -55.21 -32.04 -31.84
C ARG A 163 -55.38 -30.95 -30.75
N SER A 164 -54.81 -29.79 -31.06
CA SER A 164 -55.34 -28.42 -30.84
C SER A 164 -56.70 -28.20 -31.56
N PRO A 165 -57.47 -27.09 -31.36
CA PRO A 165 -57.09 -25.78 -31.95
C PRO A 165 -57.67 -24.45 -31.35
N GLU A 166 -57.07 -23.32 -31.73
CA GLU A 166 -57.67 -21.97 -32.06
C GLU A 166 -58.59 -21.21 -31.06
N ARG A 167 -58.86 -19.89 -31.17
CA ARG A 167 -58.49 -18.76 -32.08
C ARG A 167 -57.91 -17.57 -31.24
N ARG A 168 -57.17 -16.57 -31.75
CA ARG A 168 -57.39 -15.59 -32.86
C ARG A 168 -58.58 -14.63 -32.56
N LEU A 169 -58.59 -13.32 -32.84
CA LEU A 169 -57.91 -12.44 -33.81
C LEU A 169 -57.43 -11.14 -33.10
N GLY A 170 -56.53 -10.31 -33.63
CA GLY A 170 -55.85 -10.24 -34.95
C GLY A 170 -54.67 -9.25 -34.83
N GLU A 171 -54.23 -8.42 -35.80
CA GLU A 171 -54.26 -8.34 -37.29
C GLU A 171 -53.38 -7.08 -37.66
N GLU A 172 -53.10 -6.61 -38.88
CA GLU A 172 -53.47 -6.95 -40.27
C GLU A 172 -52.21 -7.31 -41.12
N ASP A 173 -51.81 -6.49 -42.11
CA ASP A 173 -50.59 -6.58 -42.93
C ASP A 173 -49.99 -5.17 -43.09
N GLY A 174 -48.70 -4.91 -42.87
CA GLY A 174 -47.56 -5.81 -42.63
C GLY A 174 -46.43 -5.48 -43.62
N VAL A 175 -46.70 -5.66 -44.92
CA VAL A 175 -46.08 -5.01 -46.09
C VAL A 175 -44.54 -4.96 -46.12
N ARG A 176 -43.78 -5.74 -46.92
CA ARG A 176 -43.88 -6.94 -47.80
C ARG A 176 -42.38 -7.19 -48.22
N LYS A 177 -41.89 -8.25 -48.90
CA LYS A 177 -42.39 -9.31 -49.79
C LYS A 177 -41.33 -10.44 -49.87
N SER A 178 -41.74 -11.68 -50.15
CA SER A 178 -41.08 -12.72 -51.02
C SER A 178 -39.54 -12.79 -51.19
N LYS A 179 -38.84 -13.95 -51.15
CA LYS A 179 -39.14 -15.40 -50.89
C LYS A 179 -37.80 -16.19 -50.81
N SER A 180 -37.86 -17.49 -50.47
CA SER A 180 -36.86 -18.57 -50.70
C SER A 180 -35.50 -18.48 -49.98
N SER A 181 -34.83 -19.60 -49.59
CA SER A 181 -35.28 -21.00 -49.44
C SER A 181 -34.25 -21.88 -48.71
N HIS A 182 -34.74 -22.89 -47.99
CA HIS A 182 -34.06 -24.12 -47.50
C HIS A 182 -32.81 -24.04 -46.61
N LEU A 183 -32.91 -24.73 -45.46
CA LEU A 183 -31.81 -25.21 -44.62
C LEU A 183 -31.72 -26.75 -44.70
N TRP A 184 -30.76 -27.34 -43.97
CA TRP A 184 -30.52 -28.78 -43.72
C TRP A 184 -29.78 -29.57 -44.84
N PRO A 185 -29.04 -30.66 -44.51
CA PRO A 185 -28.59 -31.14 -43.18
C PRO A 185 -27.06 -31.33 -43.05
N CYS A 186 -26.54 -31.39 -41.80
CA CYS A 186 -25.26 -32.05 -41.51
C CYS A 186 -25.53 -33.44 -40.89
N PRO A 187 -24.94 -34.54 -41.41
CA PRO A 187 -25.08 -35.87 -40.83
C PRO A 187 -24.02 -36.13 -39.75
N THR A 188 -24.39 -36.88 -38.70
CA THR A 188 -23.48 -37.42 -37.69
C THR A 188 -22.93 -38.78 -38.12
N ILE A 189 -21.63 -39.01 -38.00
CA ILE A 189 -20.99 -40.34 -38.09
C ILE A 189 -20.14 -40.55 -36.84
N ASN A 190 -20.13 -41.78 -36.32
CA ASN A 190 -19.44 -42.18 -35.09
C ASN A 190 -18.26 -43.14 -35.41
N PRO A 191 -17.54 -43.80 -34.48
CA PRO A 191 -16.10 -43.58 -34.38
C PRO A 191 -15.23 -44.76 -34.85
N GLY A 192 -13.98 -44.44 -35.19
CA GLY A 192 -12.84 -45.31 -34.91
C GLY A 192 -12.15 -45.99 -36.11
N THR A 193 -11.09 -45.36 -36.61
CA THR A 193 -9.93 -46.06 -37.18
C THR A 193 -8.67 -45.21 -37.07
N ARG A 194 -7.51 -45.84 -36.86
CA ARG A 194 -6.18 -45.24 -37.05
C ARG A 194 -5.67 -45.63 -38.44
N CYS A 195 -4.92 -44.73 -39.07
CA CYS A 195 -3.65 -45.03 -39.73
C CYS A 195 -2.86 -43.74 -39.96
N ASP A 196 -1.54 -43.83 -39.89
CA ASP A 196 -0.59 -42.74 -40.15
C ASP A 196 -0.28 -42.62 -41.66
N VAL A 197 0.33 -41.51 -42.08
CA VAL A 197 1.52 -41.44 -42.98
C VAL A 197 1.90 -39.98 -43.26
N ASN A 198 3.21 -39.68 -43.22
CA ASN A 198 3.78 -38.40 -43.67
C ASN A 198 4.14 -38.47 -45.17
N VAL A 199 4.00 -37.35 -45.90
CA VAL A 199 4.81 -37.03 -47.09
C VAL A 199 5.12 -35.53 -47.09
N GLU A 200 6.34 -35.16 -47.53
CA GLU A 200 6.86 -33.78 -47.57
C GLU A 200 6.88 -33.20 -48.99
N ALA A 201 6.86 -31.87 -49.11
CA ALA A 201 7.45 -31.08 -50.22
C ALA A 201 6.80 -31.24 -51.63
N PRO A 202 7.11 -30.40 -52.66
CA PRO A 202 8.19 -29.40 -52.75
C PRO A 202 7.79 -27.98 -53.23
N LEU A 203 8.80 -27.11 -53.35
CA LEU A 203 8.73 -25.79 -54.00
C LEU A 203 9.06 -25.89 -55.50
N ALA A 204 8.47 -25.02 -56.34
CA ALA A 204 9.18 -24.28 -57.41
C ALA A 204 8.30 -23.20 -58.08
N THR A 205 8.88 -22.01 -58.27
CA THR A 205 8.45 -20.88 -59.15
C THR A 205 9.00 -21.06 -60.59
N PRO A 206 8.58 -20.33 -61.65
CA PRO A 206 8.17 -18.90 -61.72
C PRO A 206 6.87 -18.66 -62.56
N MET A 207 6.51 -17.50 -63.16
CA MET A 207 7.22 -16.24 -63.45
C MET A 207 6.26 -15.01 -63.64
N ASP A 208 6.84 -13.91 -64.12
CA ASP A 208 6.35 -12.61 -64.63
C ASP A 208 4.97 -12.52 -65.33
N SER A 209 4.33 -11.34 -65.43
CA SER A 209 4.72 -9.98 -64.96
C SER A 209 3.50 -9.04 -64.80
N GLY A 210 3.69 -7.94 -64.06
CA GLY A 210 2.91 -6.69 -64.18
C GLY A 210 1.69 -6.53 -63.24
N GLY A 211 1.64 -5.40 -62.51
CA GLY A 211 0.46 -5.00 -61.72
C GLY A 211 0.79 -4.30 -60.40
N ASP A 212 0.37 -3.04 -60.26
CA ASP A 212 0.67 -2.08 -59.18
C ASP A 212 0.71 -2.62 -57.73
N LYS A 213 1.75 -2.19 -56.98
CA LYS A 213 1.82 -2.36 -55.52
C LYS A 213 0.97 -1.31 -54.78
N LYS A 214 -0.05 -1.77 -54.06
CA LYS A 214 -0.50 -1.14 -52.80
C LYS A 214 -0.22 -2.10 -51.66
N GLU A 215 0.73 -1.76 -50.79
CA GLU A 215 1.04 -2.57 -49.61
C GLU A 215 -0.08 -2.49 -48.58
N LEU A 216 -0.46 -3.63 -47.99
CA LEU A 216 -1.33 -3.65 -46.82
C LEU A 216 -0.50 -3.26 -45.60
N LEU A 217 -0.96 -2.24 -44.87
CA LEU A 217 -0.39 -1.89 -43.57
C LEU A 217 -0.66 -3.00 -42.55
N PRO A 218 0.31 -3.34 -41.66
CA PRO A 218 0.06 -4.22 -40.54
C PRO A 218 -1.04 -3.66 -39.62
N LEU A 219 -1.84 -4.53 -39.01
CA LEU A 219 -2.83 -4.13 -38.00
C LEU A 219 -2.12 -3.55 -36.76
N GLU A 220 -2.12 -2.23 -36.65
CA GLU A 220 -1.57 -1.54 -35.49
C GLU A 220 -2.45 -1.79 -34.26
N ASN A 221 -1.92 -2.57 -33.32
CA ASN A 221 -2.53 -2.82 -32.01
C ASN A 221 -2.54 -1.51 -31.19
N LYS A 222 -3.57 -0.68 -31.41
CA LYS A 222 -3.90 0.42 -30.51
C LYS A 222 -3.97 -0.13 -29.08
N PRO A 223 -3.28 0.47 -28.09
CA PRO A 223 -3.51 0.12 -26.70
C PRO A 223 -4.98 0.38 -26.37
N ILE A 224 -5.61 -0.56 -25.67
CA ILE A 224 -6.96 -0.37 -25.11
C ILE A 224 -6.89 0.89 -24.23
N PRO A 225 -7.71 1.92 -24.47
CA PRO A 225 -7.72 3.10 -23.62
C PRO A 225 -8.22 2.68 -22.23
N SER A 226 -7.35 2.81 -21.23
CA SER A 226 -7.74 2.66 -19.83
C SER A 226 -8.62 3.85 -19.46
N SER A 227 -9.93 3.63 -19.42
CA SER A 227 -10.91 4.65 -19.06
C SER A 227 -10.67 5.16 -17.63
N ASP A 228 -11.13 6.39 -17.39
CA ASP A 228 -11.44 6.96 -16.07
C ASP A 228 -10.29 7.16 -15.06
N THR A 229 -9.03 7.19 -15.52
CA THR A 229 -7.89 7.67 -14.71
C THR A 229 -7.15 8.88 -15.28
N ALA A 230 -7.45 9.31 -16.51
CA ALA A 230 -6.73 10.41 -17.17
C ALA A 230 -7.05 11.80 -16.59
N GLU A 231 -8.33 12.15 -16.50
CA GLU A 231 -8.77 13.57 -16.40
C GLU A 231 -8.43 14.26 -15.07
N THR A 232 -8.35 13.52 -13.96
CA THR A 232 -8.03 14.11 -12.64
C THR A 232 -6.55 14.04 -12.25
N SER A 233 -5.68 13.60 -13.16
CA SER A 233 -4.22 13.63 -12.96
C SER A 233 -3.63 15.04 -13.13
N ASN A 234 -4.23 15.88 -14.00
CA ASN A 234 -3.72 17.21 -14.32
C ASN A 234 -3.61 18.15 -13.10
N SER A 235 -4.51 18.04 -12.11
CA SER A 235 -4.50 18.90 -10.91
C SER A 235 -3.21 18.81 -10.06
N SER A 236 -2.41 17.75 -10.20
CA SER A 236 -1.12 17.64 -9.51
C SER A 236 0.07 18.18 -10.32
N ALA A 237 -0.11 18.50 -11.60
CA ALA A 237 0.96 19.01 -12.47
C ALA A 237 1.31 20.48 -12.18
N ASP A 238 0.32 21.29 -11.81
CA ASP A 238 0.44 22.75 -11.74
C ASP A 238 1.09 23.29 -10.44
N VAL A 239 1.31 22.44 -9.42
CA VAL A 239 1.95 22.87 -8.16
C VAL A 239 3.41 23.24 -8.42
N PRO A 240 3.84 24.52 -8.31
CA PRO A 240 5.19 24.90 -8.72
C PRO A 240 6.22 24.42 -7.71
N VAL A 241 7.39 23.95 -8.19
CA VAL A 241 8.49 23.40 -7.36
C VAL A 241 8.91 24.35 -6.22
N LYS A 242 8.86 25.67 -6.46
CA LYS A 242 9.12 26.70 -5.43
C LYS A 242 8.18 26.57 -4.22
N ARG A 243 6.90 26.23 -4.42
CA ARG A 243 5.90 26.00 -3.36
C ARG A 243 6.18 24.72 -2.58
N VAL A 244 6.61 23.65 -3.26
CA VAL A 244 7.05 22.40 -2.62
C VAL A 244 8.21 22.68 -1.66
N VAL A 245 9.29 23.30 -2.16
CA VAL A 245 10.47 23.62 -1.35
C VAL A 245 10.13 24.58 -0.20
N PHE A 246 9.24 25.56 -0.43
CA PHE A 246 8.79 26.46 0.62
C PHE A 246 7.97 25.77 1.71
N LYS A 247 6.99 24.90 1.37
CA LYS A 247 6.22 24.10 2.34
C LYS A 247 7.15 23.20 3.16
N VAL A 248 8.15 22.58 2.52
CA VAL A 248 9.15 21.74 3.19
C VAL A 248 9.99 22.55 4.18
N LEU A 249 10.54 23.70 3.77
CA LEU A 249 11.30 24.59 4.66
C LEU A 249 10.46 25.14 5.81
N ALA A 250 9.18 25.49 5.57
CA ALA A 250 8.27 25.96 6.60
C ALA A 250 7.92 24.90 7.65
N LEU A 251 7.78 23.63 7.24
CA LEU A 251 7.57 22.49 8.14
C LEU A 251 8.83 22.16 8.98
N LEU A 252 10.02 22.33 8.40
CA LEU A 252 11.29 22.15 9.12
C LEU A 252 11.61 23.30 10.09
N TRP A 253 11.05 24.50 9.85
CA TRP A 253 11.24 25.69 10.69
C TRP A 253 9.93 26.18 11.35
N PRO A 254 9.28 25.35 12.18
CA PRO A 254 7.95 25.65 12.71
C PRO A 254 7.95 26.90 13.60
N LYS A 255 6.90 27.72 13.45
CA LYS A 255 6.63 28.84 14.37
C LYS A 255 6.36 28.28 15.77
N GLY A 256 6.91 28.91 16.81
CA GLY A 256 6.67 28.56 18.22
C GLY A 256 7.56 27.49 18.86
N ASN A 257 8.32 26.67 18.11
CA ASN A 257 9.15 25.61 18.73
C ASN A 257 10.67 25.89 18.64
N PRO A 258 11.30 26.50 19.68
CA PRO A 258 12.72 26.82 19.67
C PRO A 258 13.62 25.57 19.74
N ARG A 259 13.16 24.45 20.33
CA ARG A 259 13.93 23.20 20.40
C ARG A 259 14.12 22.58 19.01
N THR A 260 13.07 22.58 18.18
CA THR A 260 13.17 22.12 16.79
C THR A 260 14.13 22.99 15.98
N LYS A 261 14.03 24.33 16.11
CA LYS A 261 14.93 25.27 15.44
C LYS A 261 16.40 25.08 15.85
N LEU A 262 16.67 24.90 17.14
CA LEU A 262 18.01 24.62 17.65
C LEU A 262 18.57 23.32 17.07
N LEU A 263 17.77 22.24 16.99
CA LEU A 263 18.20 20.98 16.38
C LEU A 263 18.53 21.12 14.88
N VAL A 264 17.76 21.91 14.13
CA VAL A 264 18.09 22.23 12.72
C VAL A 264 19.42 22.97 12.63
N VAL A 265 19.61 24.03 13.43
CA VAL A 265 20.87 24.81 13.44
C VAL A 265 22.05 23.93 13.85
N MET A 266 21.92 23.10 14.88
CA MET A 266 22.97 22.15 15.29
C MET A 266 23.29 21.14 14.19
N SER A 267 22.29 20.56 13.52
CA SER A 267 22.53 19.64 12.41
C SER A 267 23.27 20.31 11.24
N MET A 268 22.93 21.56 10.91
CA MET A 268 23.58 22.32 9.85
C MET A 268 25.01 22.76 10.23
N MET A 269 25.24 23.13 11.49
CA MET A 269 26.58 23.44 11.99
C MET A 269 27.48 22.20 11.98
N CYS A 270 26.98 21.04 12.41
CA CYS A 270 27.70 19.76 12.29
C CYS A 270 28.09 19.47 10.83
N VAL A 271 27.17 19.64 9.89
CA VAL A 271 27.45 19.49 8.46
C VAL A 271 28.60 20.36 7.97
N LEU A 272 28.56 21.67 8.27
CA LEU A 272 29.58 22.61 7.80
C LEU A 272 30.94 22.31 8.44
N VAL A 273 30.97 21.98 9.74
CA VAL A 273 32.18 21.56 10.45
C VAL A 273 32.74 20.25 9.87
N ALA A 274 31.89 19.27 9.56
CA ALA A 274 32.31 18.03 8.91
C ALA A 274 32.98 18.29 7.54
N LYS A 275 32.39 19.17 6.70
CA LYS A 275 33.00 19.55 5.42
C LYS A 275 34.37 20.23 5.59
N VAL A 276 34.51 21.16 6.53
CA VAL A 276 35.81 21.79 6.83
C VAL A 276 36.83 20.76 7.32
N LEU A 277 36.45 19.87 8.25
CA LEU A 277 37.33 18.80 8.73
C LEU A 277 37.72 17.81 7.62
N LYS A 278 36.80 17.47 6.71
CA LYS A 278 37.07 16.60 5.56
C LYS A 278 38.14 17.20 4.64
N VAL A 279 38.01 18.49 4.31
CA VAL A 279 38.98 19.22 3.48
C VAL A 279 40.32 19.42 4.22
N ALA A 280 40.32 19.52 5.55
CA ALA A 280 41.54 19.63 6.36
C ALA A 280 42.35 18.32 6.49
N VAL A 281 41.73 17.14 6.36
CA VAL A 281 42.43 15.84 6.49
C VAL A 281 43.62 15.67 5.51
N PRO A 282 43.50 15.99 4.20
CA PRO A 282 44.63 16.02 3.27
C PRO A 282 45.81 16.90 3.70
N PHE A 283 45.58 18.05 4.33
CA PHE A 283 46.66 18.96 4.76
C PHE A 283 47.54 18.34 5.83
N TRP A 284 46.94 17.69 6.83
CA TRP A 284 47.70 16.93 7.82
C TRP A 284 48.52 15.80 7.21
N PHE A 285 48.02 15.16 6.15
CA PHE A 285 48.75 14.12 5.44
C PHE A 285 49.92 14.69 4.60
N LYS A 286 49.73 15.84 3.93
CA LYS A 286 50.82 16.62 3.32
C LYS A 286 51.92 16.91 4.35
N SER A 287 51.57 17.47 5.52
CA SER A 287 52.55 17.84 6.55
C SER A 287 53.35 16.64 7.07
N VAL A 288 52.75 15.44 7.14
CA VAL A 288 53.49 14.20 7.49
C VAL A 288 54.53 13.86 6.42
N ILE A 289 54.20 13.98 5.13
CA ILE A 289 55.09 13.68 4.02
C ILE A 289 56.24 14.69 3.92
N ASP A 290 55.94 15.98 4.03
CA ASP A 290 56.94 17.05 3.91
C ASP A 290 58.02 16.94 4.99
N ILE A 291 57.65 16.68 6.25
CA ILE A 291 58.61 16.51 7.36
C ILE A 291 59.44 15.22 7.20
N LEU A 292 58.92 14.20 6.50
CA LEU A 292 59.65 12.96 6.19
C LEU A 292 60.57 13.08 4.95
N THR A 293 60.54 14.19 4.22
CA THR A 293 61.31 14.36 2.98
C THR A 293 62.73 14.88 3.31
N PRO A 294 63.84 14.25 2.85
CA PRO A 294 65.19 14.48 3.39
C PRO A 294 65.81 15.89 3.29
N ASN A 295 65.16 16.84 2.63
CA ASN A 295 65.65 18.23 2.50
C ASN A 295 65.20 19.14 3.67
N ALA A 296 64.33 18.67 4.57
CA ALA A 296 64.10 19.33 5.86
C ALA A 296 65.24 18.98 6.83
N SER A 297 66.02 19.98 7.25
CA SER A 297 67.30 19.81 7.95
C SER A 297 67.27 18.78 9.09
N ALA A 298 68.00 17.67 8.90
CA ALA A 298 68.08 16.54 9.83
C ALA A 298 68.93 16.85 11.09
N ALA A 299 68.51 17.84 11.89
CA ALA A 299 69.31 18.42 12.98
C ALA A 299 68.54 18.76 14.28
N THR A 300 67.24 18.47 14.40
CA THR A 300 66.47 18.65 15.65
C THR A 300 65.60 17.45 16.00
N ALA A 301 66.23 16.29 16.21
CA ALA A 301 65.57 15.17 16.87
C ALA A 301 65.73 15.29 18.39
N LEU A 302 64.62 15.39 19.12
CA LEU A 302 64.51 15.32 20.59
C LEU A 302 65.07 16.56 21.36
N PRO A 303 64.75 16.74 22.66
CA PRO A 303 63.40 17.14 23.07
C PRO A 303 63.38 18.22 24.19
N THR A 304 62.74 19.38 23.98
CA THR A 304 62.71 20.45 25.01
C THR A 304 61.32 21.09 25.22
N ILE A 305 60.69 20.69 26.32
CA ILE A 305 59.83 21.49 27.22
C ILE A 305 58.87 22.47 26.51
N GLY A 306 57.74 21.93 26.06
CA GLY A 306 56.57 22.67 25.58
C GLY A 306 55.41 21.70 25.37
N ILE A 307 54.16 22.14 25.56
CA ILE A 307 52.99 21.25 25.41
C ILE A 307 52.81 20.93 23.92
N LEU A 308 53.06 19.66 23.56
CA LEU A 308 53.02 19.10 22.20
C LEU A 308 54.02 19.70 21.20
N PRO A 309 55.29 19.23 21.17
CA PRO A 309 56.17 19.46 20.03
C PRO A 309 55.62 18.73 18.79
N MET A 310 55.20 19.49 17.78
CA MET A 310 54.59 19.00 16.53
C MET A 310 55.61 18.39 15.56
N GLY A 311 56.29 17.32 15.98
CA GLY A 311 57.00 16.42 15.06
C GLY A 311 56.05 15.53 14.25
N VAL A 312 56.59 14.67 13.38
CA VAL A 312 55.84 13.78 12.47
C VAL A 312 54.66 13.08 13.17
N PHE A 313 54.89 12.49 14.34
CA PHE A 313 53.87 11.77 15.10
C PHE A 313 52.71 12.67 15.59
N GLY A 314 52.97 13.96 15.84
CA GLY A 314 51.94 14.95 16.14
C GLY A 314 51.03 15.22 14.94
N CYS A 315 51.61 15.37 13.74
CA CYS A 315 50.85 15.50 12.49
C CYS A 315 50.06 14.22 12.15
N VAL A 316 50.61 13.03 12.41
CA VAL A 316 49.88 11.75 12.27
C VAL A 316 48.71 11.65 13.25
N ALA A 317 48.90 12.06 14.51
CA ALA A 317 47.82 12.12 15.49
C ALA A 317 46.73 13.13 15.08
N ALA A 318 47.12 14.32 14.61
CA ALA A 318 46.20 15.34 14.10
C ALA A 318 45.40 14.86 12.88
N TYR A 319 46.04 14.18 11.92
CA TYR A 319 45.36 13.50 10.81
C TYR A 319 44.30 12.51 11.31
N GLY A 320 44.66 11.64 12.26
CA GLY A 320 43.76 10.65 12.84
C GLY A 320 42.57 11.26 13.57
N ILE A 321 42.82 12.26 14.42
CA ILE A 321 41.80 13.00 15.18
C ILE A 321 40.89 13.78 14.23
N CYS A 322 41.43 14.49 13.23
CA CYS A 322 40.64 15.26 12.26
C CYS A 322 39.73 14.33 11.42
N ARG A 323 40.25 13.17 11.00
CA ARG A 323 39.48 12.16 10.28
C ARG A 323 38.39 11.51 11.14
N ALA A 324 38.68 11.19 12.40
CA ALA A 324 37.69 10.67 13.34
C ALA A 324 36.60 11.71 13.66
N MET A 325 36.99 12.97 13.92
CA MET A 325 36.06 14.06 14.20
C MET A 325 35.15 14.35 13.00
N ASN A 326 35.67 14.32 11.77
CA ASN A 326 34.85 14.38 10.56
C ASN A 326 33.77 13.29 10.56
N SER A 327 34.14 12.02 10.74
CA SER A 327 33.17 10.91 10.78
C SER A 327 32.13 11.05 11.91
N VAL A 328 32.56 11.43 13.12
CA VAL A 328 31.66 11.67 14.26
C VAL A 328 30.68 12.81 13.96
N THR A 329 31.15 13.90 13.37
CA THR A 329 30.32 15.09 13.09
C THR A 329 29.35 14.84 11.92
N GLU A 330 29.78 14.07 10.92
CA GLU A 330 28.96 13.65 9.77
C GLU A 330 27.85 12.65 10.17
N GLU A 331 27.99 11.92 11.28
CA GLU A 331 26.89 11.13 11.86
C GLU A 331 26.02 11.95 12.85
N LEU A 332 26.63 12.85 13.63
CA LEU A 332 25.91 13.71 14.59
C LEU A 332 24.82 14.56 13.92
N LYS A 333 25.01 15.02 12.68
CA LYS A 333 23.96 15.72 11.92
C LYS A 333 22.68 14.90 11.82
N THR A 334 22.81 13.59 11.62
CA THR A 334 21.70 12.64 11.42
C THR A 334 20.97 12.43 12.74
N VAL A 335 21.71 12.31 13.84
CA VAL A 335 21.17 12.23 15.20
C VAL A 335 20.35 13.48 15.57
N PHE A 336 20.84 14.68 15.24
CA PHE A 336 20.12 15.92 15.50
C PHE A 336 18.93 16.15 14.56
N PHE A 337 19.03 15.76 13.28
CA PHE A 337 17.97 15.97 12.29
C PHE A 337 16.83 14.96 12.39
N ALA A 338 17.10 13.69 12.69
CA ALA A 338 16.07 12.64 12.71
C ALA A 338 14.80 12.98 13.52
N PRO A 339 14.87 13.52 14.76
CA PRO A 339 13.68 13.93 15.51
C PRO A 339 12.97 15.17 14.94
N VAL A 340 13.61 15.95 14.05
CA VAL A 340 12.98 17.05 13.32
C VAL A 340 12.23 16.52 12.10
N GLY A 341 12.93 15.80 11.22
CA GLY A 341 12.36 15.24 9.99
C GLY A 341 11.19 14.31 10.27
N GLY A 342 11.28 13.48 11.31
CA GLY A 342 10.22 12.55 11.69
C GLY A 342 8.95 13.26 12.16
N LYS A 343 9.09 14.29 13.01
CA LYS A 343 7.93 15.07 13.49
C LYS A 343 7.26 15.84 12.36
N ALA A 344 8.03 16.45 11.46
CA ALA A 344 7.47 17.18 10.32
C ALA A 344 6.79 16.23 9.31
N SER A 345 7.35 15.04 9.06
CA SER A 345 6.72 13.97 8.28
C SER A 345 5.41 13.47 8.90
N THR A 346 5.37 13.25 10.22
CA THR A 346 4.13 12.87 10.93
C THR A 346 3.10 13.99 10.90
N GLN A 347 3.50 15.24 11.15
CA GLN A 347 2.59 16.39 11.12
C GLN A 347 1.98 16.59 9.73
N LEU A 348 2.76 16.47 8.65
CA LEU A 348 2.26 16.58 7.28
C LEU A 348 1.33 15.41 6.90
N ALA A 349 1.58 14.20 7.39
CA ALA A 349 0.69 13.07 7.19
C ALA A 349 -0.66 13.24 7.92
N ILE A 350 -0.66 13.82 9.13
CA ILE A 350 -1.88 14.17 9.86
C ILE A 350 -2.61 15.32 9.14
N GLU A 351 -1.91 16.37 8.72
CA GLU A 351 -2.48 17.51 7.96
C GLU A 351 -3.21 17.02 6.69
N MET A 352 -2.64 16.05 5.97
CA MET A 352 -3.29 15.43 4.81
C MET A 352 -4.47 14.53 5.20
N PHE A 353 -4.37 13.71 6.24
CA PHE A 353 -5.47 12.87 6.71
C PHE A 353 -6.68 13.70 7.16
N ASP A 354 -6.43 14.78 7.92
CA ASP A 354 -7.43 15.74 8.36
C ASP A 354 -8.03 16.58 7.22
N ASN A 355 -7.36 16.67 6.05
CA ASN A 355 -7.94 17.27 4.84
C ASN A 355 -8.80 16.25 4.07
N LEU A 356 -8.29 15.02 3.87
CA LEU A 356 -9.03 13.93 3.22
C LEU A 356 -10.37 13.65 3.91
N LEU A 357 -10.42 13.70 5.25
CA LEU A 357 -11.67 13.53 6.01
C LEU A 357 -12.69 14.69 5.86
N LYS A 358 -12.30 15.83 5.28
CA LYS A 358 -13.19 16.95 4.96
C LYS A 358 -13.71 16.91 3.53
N LEU A 359 -12.99 16.26 2.61
CA LEU A 359 -13.40 16.11 1.21
C LEU A 359 -14.74 15.38 1.11
N ASP A 360 -15.52 15.76 0.10
CA ASP A 360 -16.89 15.28 -0.08
C ASP A 360 -16.98 13.80 -0.50
N LEU A 361 -18.19 13.25 -0.43
CA LEU A 361 -18.44 11.86 -0.75
C LEU A 361 -18.19 11.54 -2.24
N SER A 362 -18.28 12.52 -3.16
CA SER A 362 -17.97 12.30 -4.57
C SER A 362 -16.46 12.11 -4.78
N PHE A 363 -15.60 12.84 -4.07
CA PHE A 363 -14.16 12.58 -4.09
C PHE A 363 -13.84 11.14 -3.65
N HIS A 364 -14.43 10.68 -2.55
CA HIS A 364 -14.17 9.33 -2.00
C HIS A 364 -14.77 8.20 -2.84
N LEU A 365 -15.90 8.41 -3.51
CA LEU A 365 -16.49 7.41 -4.42
C LEU A 365 -15.71 7.28 -5.74
N ASN A 366 -15.09 8.37 -6.21
CA ASN A 366 -14.31 8.40 -7.46
C ASN A 366 -12.81 8.10 -7.26
N ARG A 367 -12.37 7.66 -6.08
CA ARG A 367 -10.96 7.39 -5.76
C ARG A 367 -10.79 6.08 -5.00
N GLU A 368 -9.96 5.19 -5.53
CA GLU A 368 -9.55 3.99 -4.80
C GLU A 368 -8.85 4.34 -3.48
N THR A 369 -9.39 3.87 -2.35
CA THR A 369 -8.79 4.04 -1.01
C THR A 369 -7.36 3.51 -0.93
N GLY A 370 -7.04 2.47 -1.71
CA GLY A 370 -5.68 1.93 -1.85
C GLY A 370 -4.69 2.91 -2.48
N VAL A 371 -5.13 3.70 -3.47
CA VAL A 371 -4.31 4.76 -4.10
C VAL A 371 -4.12 5.92 -3.13
N LEU A 372 -5.19 6.41 -2.48
CA LEU A 372 -5.10 7.50 -1.50
C LEU A 372 -4.14 7.17 -0.34
N SER A 373 -4.20 5.94 0.18
CA SER A 373 -3.27 5.44 1.21
C SER A 373 -1.82 5.38 0.72
N LYS A 374 -1.61 4.90 -0.52
CA LYS A 374 -0.30 4.82 -1.18
C LYS A 374 0.30 6.21 -1.43
N ASP A 375 -0.52 7.21 -1.75
CA ASP A 375 -0.07 8.57 -2.04
C ASP A 375 0.21 9.38 -0.77
N LEU A 376 -0.53 9.16 0.32
CA LEU A 376 -0.18 9.64 1.67
C LEU A 376 1.19 9.11 2.12
N ASP A 377 1.42 7.79 1.97
CA ASP A 377 2.67 7.10 2.32
C ASP A 377 3.85 7.47 1.39
N ARG A 378 3.59 7.75 0.10
CA ARG A 378 4.56 8.33 -0.84
C ARG A 378 4.93 9.76 -0.44
N GLY A 379 3.95 10.63 -0.24
CA GLY A 379 4.14 12.04 0.07
C GLY A 379 4.91 12.26 1.37
N SER A 380 4.54 11.55 2.45
CA SER A 380 5.23 11.67 3.74
C SER A 380 6.70 11.23 3.69
N ARG A 381 7.04 10.17 2.94
CA ARG A 381 8.44 9.79 2.70
C ARG A 381 9.17 10.74 1.75
N ALA A 382 8.49 11.26 0.74
CA ALA A 382 9.03 12.24 -0.20
C ALA A 382 9.42 13.54 0.49
N PHE A 383 8.63 14.02 1.47
CA PHE A 383 9.00 15.12 2.34
C PHE A 383 10.36 14.87 3.02
N TRP A 384 10.54 13.70 3.67
CA TRP A 384 11.79 13.35 4.35
C TRP A 384 12.97 13.30 3.37
N SER A 385 12.79 12.61 2.23
CA SER A 385 13.85 12.40 1.25
C SER A 385 14.30 13.72 0.59
N LEU A 386 13.35 14.58 0.21
CA LEU A 386 13.63 15.91 -0.35
C LEU A 386 14.30 16.83 0.68
N ALA A 387 13.81 16.85 1.93
CA ALA A 387 14.43 17.59 3.01
C ALA A 387 15.89 17.15 3.25
N TYR A 388 16.13 15.83 3.29
CA TYR A 388 17.46 15.27 3.49
C TYR A 388 18.39 15.57 2.31
N ALA A 389 17.92 15.41 1.07
CA ALA A 389 18.70 15.66 -0.13
C ALA A 389 19.13 17.13 -0.26
N LEU A 390 18.22 18.08 0.00
CA LEU A 390 18.56 19.51 -0.07
C LEU A 390 19.56 19.91 1.04
N LEU A 391 19.28 19.57 2.30
CA LEU A 391 20.08 20.02 3.45
C LEU A 391 21.41 19.28 3.62
N PHE A 392 21.46 17.97 3.37
CA PHE A 392 22.62 17.14 3.71
C PHE A 392 23.44 16.65 2.51
N LEU A 393 22.91 16.77 1.29
CA LEU A 393 23.61 16.36 0.07
C LEU A 393 23.91 17.55 -0.85
N VAL A 394 22.92 18.32 -1.29
CA VAL A 394 23.12 19.42 -2.27
C VAL A 394 23.92 20.59 -1.68
N VAL A 395 23.39 21.28 -0.67
CA VAL A 395 24.05 22.45 -0.06
C VAL A 395 25.47 22.11 0.44
N PRO A 396 25.71 20.97 1.13
CA PRO A 396 27.04 20.68 1.68
C PRO A 396 28.03 20.22 0.62
N THR A 397 27.59 19.62 -0.49
CA THR A 397 28.48 19.27 -1.61
C THR A 397 28.90 20.53 -2.36
N ALA A 398 27.99 21.49 -2.56
CA ALA A 398 28.36 22.79 -3.14
C ALA A 398 29.37 23.54 -2.26
N PHE A 399 29.17 23.55 -0.93
CA PHE A 399 30.12 24.12 0.02
C PHE A 399 31.48 23.39 0.02
N GLU A 400 31.48 22.05 0.00
CA GLU A 400 32.70 21.24 -0.11
C GLU A 400 33.48 21.53 -1.40
N MET A 401 32.79 21.66 -2.55
CA MET A 401 33.41 22.01 -3.83
C MET A 401 34.07 23.40 -3.79
N VAL A 402 33.41 24.41 -3.20
CA VAL A 402 34.00 25.75 -3.03
C VAL A 402 35.25 25.71 -2.15
N LEU A 403 35.22 24.98 -1.03
CA LEU A 403 36.38 24.82 -0.16
C LEU A 403 37.55 24.12 -0.87
N VAL A 404 37.29 23.05 -1.62
CA VAL A 404 38.35 22.31 -2.34
C VAL A 404 38.94 23.15 -3.48
N CYS A 405 38.13 23.88 -4.25
CA CYS A 405 38.64 24.79 -5.29
C CYS A 405 39.50 25.92 -4.70
N ALA A 406 39.12 26.47 -3.54
CA ALA A 406 39.93 27.46 -2.83
C ALA A 406 41.27 26.86 -2.32
N ALA A 407 41.23 25.65 -1.75
CA ALA A 407 42.41 24.91 -1.28
C ALA A 407 43.40 24.56 -2.40
N LEU A 408 42.90 24.13 -3.57
CA LEU A 408 43.74 23.87 -4.75
C LEU A 408 44.39 25.17 -5.27
N ASN A 409 43.65 26.27 -5.29
CA ASN A 409 44.19 27.58 -5.71
C ASN A 409 45.37 28.03 -4.83
N SER A 410 45.28 27.88 -3.51
CA SER A 410 46.28 28.41 -2.57
C SER A 410 47.59 27.61 -2.50
N HIS A 411 47.64 26.39 -3.04
CA HIS A 411 48.83 25.52 -2.98
C HIS A 411 49.35 25.03 -4.33
N ALA A 412 48.47 24.83 -5.31
CA ALA A 412 48.84 24.30 -6.62
C ALA A 412 48.60 25.32 -7.77
N GLY A 413 47.85 26.39 -7.49
CA GLY A 413 47.58 27.48 -8.43
C GLY A 413 46.39 27.23 -9.36
N THR A 414 46.07 28.25 -10.17
CA THR A 414 44.83 28.32 -10.97
C THR A 414 44.67 27.22 -12.01
N GLN A 415 45.77 26.63 -12.48
CA GLN A 415 45.76 25.53 -13.46
C GLN A 415 44.99 24.30 -12.94
N PHE A 416 45.12 23.98 -11.65
CA PHE A 416 44.42 22.86 -11.02
C PHE A 416 42.92 23.12 -10.86
N ILE A 417 42.50 24.40 -10.73
CA ILE A 417 41.07 24.77 -10.78
C ILE A 417 40.53 24.53 -12.18
N GLY A 418 41.26 24.93 -13.23
CA GLY A 418 40.88 24.69 -14.62
C GLY A 418 40.69 23.20 -14.92
N LEU A 419 41.63 22.37 -14.46
CA LEU A 419 41.53 20.91 -14.54
C LEU A 419 40.32 20.36 -13.76
N ALA A 420 40.15 20.76 -12.50
CA ALA A 420 39.06 20.29 -11.65
C ALA A 420 37.68 20.66 -12.23
N LEU A 421 37.49 21.92 -12.64
CA LEU A 421 36.24 22.38 -13.26
C LEU A 421 35.96 21.66 -14.59
N THR A 422 36.97 21.46 -15.43
CA THR A 422 36.83 20.72 -16.69
C THR A 422 36.40 19.28 -16.43
N ALA A 423 37.05 18.59 -15.49
CA ALA A 423 36.72 17.22 -15.13
C ALA A 423 35.32 17.09 -14.50
N VAL A 424 34.94 18.00 -13.60
CA VAL A 424 33.60 18.06 -13.00
C VAL A 424 32.53 18.34 -14.06
N PHE A 425 32.78 19.24 -15.00
CA PHE A 425 31.87 19.52 -16.13
C PHE A 425 31.71 18.29 -17.03
N SER A 426 32.81 17.66 -17.46
CA SER A 426 32.77 16.42 -18.25
C SER A 426 32.04 15.30 -17.52
N TYR A 427 32.24 15.18 -16.20
CA TYR A 427 31.58 14.19 -15.36
C TYR A 427 30.05 14.40 -15.31
N ILE A 428 29.61 15.65 -15.10
CA ILE A 428 28.18 16.00 -15.06
C ILE A 428 27.55 15.79 -16.44
N LEU A 429 28.21 16.21 -17.52
CA LEU A 429 27.74 16.05 -18.89
C LEU A 429 27.57 14.58 -19.28
N TRP A 430 28.58 13.74 -19.03
CA TRP A 430 28.51 12.29 -19.23
C TRP A 430 27.38 11.66 -18.41
N THR A 431 27.32 12.01 -17.13
CA THR A 431 26.30 11.48 -16.20
C THR A 431 24.88 11.85 -16.63
N TYR A 432 24.68 13.07 -17.14
CA TYR A 432 23.40 13.55 -17.68
C TYR A 432 23.00 12.78 -18.94
N ILE A 433 23.86 12.74 -19.96
CA ILE A 433 23.59 12.07 -21.25
C ILE A 433 23.24 10.60 -21.03
N VAL A 434 24.09 9.87 -20.29
CA VAL A 434 23.89 8.42 -20.07
C VAL A 434 22.73 8.15 -19.12
N SER A 435 22.47 9.00 -18.11
CA SER A 435 21.27 8.84 -17.27
C SER A 435 19.97 9.09 -18.01
N ASN A 436 19.93 10.06 -18.93
CA ASN A 436 18.75 10.33 -19.75
C ASN A 436 18.45 9.14 -20.67
N TRP A 437 19.48 8.66 -21.40
CA TRP A 437 19.38 7.44 -22.22
C TRP A 437 18.99 6.19 -21.40
N ARG A 438 19.55 6.02 -20.20
CA ARG A 438 19.22 4.89 -19.30
C ARG A 438 17.78 4.93 -18.78
N THR A 439 17.15 6.11 -18.75
CA THR A 439 15.79 6.27 -18.22
C THR A 439 14.74 5.49 -19.03
N GLN A 440 14.97 5.23 -20.33
CA GLN A 440 14.05 4.41 -21.14
C GLN A 440 13.96 2.94 -20.66
N PHE A 441 15.10 2.33 -20.28
CA PHE A 441 15.11 0.95 -19.76
C PHE A 441 14.47 0.89 -18.37
N ARG A 442 14.66 1.93 -17.54
CA ARG A 442 13.97 2.03 -16.24
C ARG A 442 12.46 2.18 -16.39
N ARG A 443 11.97 2.94 -17.38
CA ARG A 443 10.51 3.02 -17.65
C ARG A 443 9.94 1.66 -18.04
N ARG A 444 10.52 0.99 -19.04
CA ARG A 444 10.10 -0.36 -19.48
C ARG A 444 10.18 -1.41 -18.37
N TYR A 445 11.24 -1.37 -17.55
CA TYR A 445 11.36 -2.23 -16.37
C TYR A 445 10.23 -1.96 -15.36
N ASN A 446 10.00 -0.71 -14.96
CA ASN A 446 8.95 -0.34 -14.01
C ASN A 446 7.54 -0.68 -14.53
N GLU A 447 7.29 -0.55 -15.83
CA GLU A 447 6.03 -0.94 -16.49
C GLU A 447 5.79 -2.45 -16.40
N LEU A 448 6.83 -3.26 -16.65
CA LEU A 448 6.79 -4.72 -16.53
C LEU A 448 6.72 -5.18 -15.06
N GLU A 449 7.44 -4.53 -14.14
CA GLU A 449 7.36 -4.74 -12.70
C GLU A 449 5.93 -4.51 -12.19
N SER A 450 5.31 -3.38 -12.56
CA SER A 450 3.93 -3.08 -12.19
C SER A 450 2.93 -4.06 -12.82
N ARG A 451 3.19 -4.57 -14.03
CA ARG A 451 2.35 -5.59 -14.69
C ARG A 451 2.46 -6.96 -14.02
N VAL A 452 3.67 -7.41 -13.69
CA VAL A 452 3.90 -8.67 -12.95
C VAL A 452 3.30 -8.58 -11.55
N GLY A 453 3.44 -7.42 -10.89
CA GLY A 453 2.79 -7.14 -9.60
C GLY A 453 1.27 -7.22 -9.68
N GLY A 454 0.66 -6.57 -10.69
CA GLY A 454 -0.79 -6.62 -10.94
C GLY A 454 -1.29 -8.05 -11.14
N ILE A 455 -0.75 -8.78 -12.13
CA ILE A 455 -1.15 -10.17 -12.43
C ILE A 455 -0.99 -11.08 -11.19
N THR A 456 0.08 -10.89 -10.41
CA THR A 456 0.29 -11.66 -9.16
C THR A 456 -0.78 -11.34 -8.10
N VAL A 457 -1.17 -10.08 -7.94
CA VAL A 457 -2.25 -9.67 -7.02
C VAL A 457 -3.59 -10.20 -7.50
N ASP A 458 -3.91 -10.06 -8.78
CA ASP A 458 -5.14 -10.56 -9.39
C ASP A 458 -5.29 -12.08 -9.20
N ALA A 459 -4.21 -12.84 -9.42
CA ALA A 459 -4.18 -14.29 -9.23
C ALA A 459 -4.35 -14.71 -7.76
N LEU A 460 -3.82 -13.93 -6.80
CA LEU A 460 -3.99 -14.19 -5.37
C LEU A 460 -5.39 -13.82 -4.87
N LEU A 461 -6.00 -12.74 -5.39
CA LEU A 461 -7.38 -12.37 -5.10
C LEU A 461 -8.37 -13.40 -5.67
N ASN A 462 -8.10 -13.90 -6.88
CA ASN A 462 -8.92 -14.89 -7.58
C ASN A 462 -8.46 -16.34 -7.36
N TYR A 463 -7.78 -16.63 -6.25
CA TYR A 463 -7.26 -17.96 -5.92
C TYR A 463 -8.33 -19.06 -5.99
N GLU A 464 -9.54 -18.78 -5.48
CA GLU A 464 -10.67 -19.72 -5.53
C GLU A 464 -11.08 -20.04 -6.97
N ALA A 465 -11.15 -19.03 -7.86
CA ALA A 465 -11.48 -19.23 -9.27
C ALA A 465 -10.39 -20.07 -9.98
N ILE A 466 -9.11 -19.78 -9.76
CA ILE A 466 -8.00 -20.58 -10.31
C ILE A 466 -8.12 -22.05 -9.90
N LYS A 467 -8.47 -22.31 -8.63
CA LYS A 467 -8.67 -23.68 -8.11
C LYS A 467 -9.93 -24.37 -8.64
N CYS A 468 -11.02 -23.63 -8.83
CA CYS A 468 -12.25 -24.15 -9.42
C CYS A 468 -12.06 -24.52 -10.90
N PHE A 469 -11.36 -23.69 -11.67
CA PHE A 469 -11.12 -23.89 -13.11
C PHE A 469 -9.83 -24.66 -13.44
N ARG A 470 -9.00 -24.99 -12.44
CA ARG A 470 -7.74 -25.76 -12.56
C ARG A 470 -6.71 -25.10 -13.50
N THR A 471 -6.56 -23.78 -13.40
CA THR A 471 -5.72 -22.98 -14.30
C THR A 471 -4.33 -22.64 -13.74
N GLU A 472 -3.86 -23.36 -12.71
CA GLU A 472 -2.59 -23.07 -12.04
C GLU A 472 -1.38 -23.04 -12.99
N GLU A 473 -1.27 -24.01 -13.90
CA GLU A 473 -0.16 -24.05 -14.85
C GLU A 473 -0.20 -22.86 -15.82
N TYR A 474 -1.39 -22.49 -16.32
CA TYR A 474 -1.61 -21.35 -17.21
C TYR A 474 -1.18 -20.04 -16.55
N GLU A 475 -1.65 -19.76 -15.33
CA GLU A 475 -1.26 -18.54 -14.61
C GLU A 475 0.24 -18.55 -14.23
N SER A 476 0.80 -19.71 -13.88
CA SER A 476 2.25 -19.82 -13.65
C SER A 476 3.08 -19.51 -14.89
N ALA A 477 2.63 -19.93 -16.08
CA ALA A 477 3.28 -19.64 -17.36
C ALA A 477 3.10 -18.18 -17.77
N ARG A 478 1.91 -17.59 -17.54
CA ARG A 478 1.61 -16.18 -17.76
C ARG A 478 2.49 -15.27 -16.90
N ILE A 479 2.64 -15.58 -15.61
CA ILE A 479 3.55 -14.87 -14.69
C ILE A 479 5.01 -15.06 -15.13
N ARG A 480 5.43 -16.30 -15.46
CA ARG A 480 6.80 -16.60 -15.92
C ARG A 480 7.19 -15.79 -17.16
N SER A 481 6.38 -15.79 -18.21
CA SER A 481 6.68 -15.05 -19.46
C SER A 481 6.79 -13.54 -19.25
N ASN A 482 5.99 -12.94 -18.35
CA ASN A 482 6.13 -11.52 -18.02
C ASN A 482 7.38 -11.26 -17.14
N THR A 483 7.72 -12.19 -16.25
CA THR A 483 8.94 -12.13 -15.42
C THR A 483 10.22 -12.26 -16.26
N GLU A 484 10.25 -13.13 -17.27
CA GLU A 484 11.38 -13.26 -18.21
C GLU A 484 11.60 -11.96 -19.02
N LYS A 485 10.53 -11.32 -19.47
CA LYS A 485 10.57 -10.00 -20.14
C LYS A 485 11.08 -8.91 -19.19
N MET A 486 10.57 -8.88 -17.95
CA MET A 486 11.03 -7.97 -16.90
C MET A 486 12.52 -8.14 -16.59
N ASN A 487 12.98 -9.39 -16.44
CA ASN A 487 14.39 -9.72 -16.21
C ASN A 487 15.29 -9.30 -17.40
N THR A 488 14.78 -9.41 -18.63
CA THR A 488 15.51 -8.97 -19.83
C THR A 488 15.73 -7.45 -19.86
N GLU A 489 14.75 -6.64 -19.45
CA GLU A 489 14.95 -5.18 -19.29
C GLU A 489 15.77 -4.83 -18.03
N LEU A 490 15.67 -5.63 -16.95
CA LEU A 490 16.51 -5.46 -15.75
C LEU A 490 18.01 -5.64 -16.07
N ILE A 491 18.36 -6.66 -16.85
CA ILE A 491 19.74 -6.89 -17.30
C ILE A 491 20.26 -5.67 -18.08
N LYS A 492 19.46 -5.09 -18.97
CA LYS A 492 19.81 -3.85 -19.71
C LYS A 492 19.93 -2.64 -18.76
N LEU A 493 19.08 -2.55 -17.75
CA LEU A 493 19.09 -1.51 -16.74
C LEU A 493 20.35 -1.55 -15.85
N ASP A 494 20.91 -2.74 -15.61
CA ASP A 494 22.17 -2.91 -14.86
C ASP A 494 23.41 -2.79 -15.76
N GLN A 495 23.39 -3.32 -16.98
CA GLN A 495 24.44 -3.09 -17.98
C GLN A 495 24.64 -1.60 -18.29
N SER A 496 23.54 -0.84 -18.40
CA SER A 496 23.59 0.63 -18.57
C SER A 496 24.08 1.38 -17.31
N LEU A 497 23.98 0.78 -16.11
CA LEU A 497 24.64 1.30 -14.91
C LEU A 497 26.15 1.03 -14.93
N ALA A 498 26.56 -0.17 -15.34
CA ALA A 498 27.97 -0.50 -15.50
C ALA A 498 28.66 0.41 -16.53
N PHE A 499 27.99 0.70 -17.65
CA PHE A 499 28.47 1.64 -18.67
C PHE A 499 28.59 3.09 -18.16
N LEU A 500 27.58 3.58 -17.41
CA LEU A 500 27.64 4.89 -16.75
C LEU A 500 28.86 4.97 -15.82
N ASN A 501 28.99 4.00 -14.91
CA ASN A 501 30.06 3.93 -13.92
C ASN A 501 31.45 3.82 -14.59
N PHE A 502 31.57 3.07 -15.69
CA PHE A 502 32.82 2.93 -16.44
C PHE A 502 33.30 4.26 -17.00
N GLY A 503 32.44 5.02 -17.69
CA GLY A 503 32.82 6.33 -18.22
C GLY A 503 33.09 7.37 -17.12
N GLN A 504 32.34 7.32 -16.01
CA GLN A 504 32.62 8.14 -14.82
C GLN A 504 34.01 7.86 -14.22
N GLN A 505 34.40 6.59 -14.12
CA GLN A 505 35.74 6.19 -13.65
C GLN A 505 36.84 6.55 -14.66
N LEU A 506 36.58 6.44 -15.97
CA LEU A 506 37.53 6.85 -17.01
C LEU A 506 37.84 8.35 -16.92
N ILE A 507 36.81 9.20 -16.75
CA ILE A 507 36.97 10.65 -16.56
C ILE A 507 37.81 10.93 -15.30
N PHE A 508 37.53 10.24 -14.18
CA PHE A 508 38.31 10.38 -12.95
C PHE A 508 39.78 10.00 -13.13
N VAL A 509 40.06 8.84 -13.75
CA VAL A 509 41.43 8.37 -13.97
C VAL A 509 42.21 9.31 -14.89
N VAL A 510 41.61 9.81 -15.98
CA VAL A 510 42.27 10.76 -16.89
C VAL A 510 42.58 12.08 -16.17
N ALA A 511 41.64 12.61 -15.38
CA ALA A 511 41.86 13.84 -14.63
C ALA A 511 42.89 13.68 -13.49
N GLY A 512 42.89 12.53 -12.80
CA GLY A 512 43.89 12.18 -11.78
C GLY A 512 45.30 12.07 -12.36
N VAL A 513 45.46 11.35 -13.48
CA VAL A 513 46.75 11.25 -14.19
C VAL A 513 47.25 12.63 -14.65
N LEU A 514 46.37 13.47 -15.20
CA LEU A 514 46.76 14.82 -15.64
C LEU A 514 47.12 15.73 -14.46
N SER A 515 46.42 15.63 -13.32
CA SER A 515 46.79 16.36 -12.09
C SER A 515 48.13 15.89 -11.52
N PHE A 516 48.35 14.58 -11.47
CA PHE A 516 49.59 13.99 -10.97
C PHE A 516 50.77 14.37 -11.86
N TYR A 517 50.58 14.42 -13.19
CA TYR A 517 51.56 14.93 -14.14
C TYR A 517 51.89 16.41 -13.89
N LEU A 518 50.88 17.29 -13.81
CA LEU A 518 51.08 18.72 -13.55
C LEU A 518 51.79 18.97 -12.20
N ALA A 519 51.38 18.26 -11.14
CA ALA A 519 52.02 18.36 -9.82
C ALA A 519 53.45 17.80 -9.83
N THR A 520 53.74 16.78 -10.64
CA THR A 520 55.10 16.26 -10.83
C THR A 520 55.99 17.28 -11.54
N CYS A 521 55.48 17.95 -12.58
CA CYS A 521 56.18 19.04 -13.24
C CYS A 521 56.41 20.23 -12.28
N GLY A 522 55.41 20.59 -11.46
CA GLY A 522 55.54 21.62 -10.42
C GLY A 522 56.58 21.29 -9.34
N ALA A 523 56.67 20.02 -8.93
CA ALA A 523 57.67 19.54 -7.98
C ALA A 523 59.09 19.52 -8.58
N ILE A 524 59.25 19.08 -9.84
CA ILE A 524 60.52 19.14 -10.57
C ILE A 524 61.00 20.59 -10.76
N ALA A 525 60.07 21.53 -10.96
CA ALA A 525 60.35 22.96 -11.03
C ALA A 525 60.61 23.63 -9.66
N GLY A 526 60.51 22.90 -8.54
CA GLY A 526 60.71 23.41 -7.19
C GLY A 526 59.56 24.26 -6.64
N ASN A 527 58.44 24.38 -7.36
CA ASN A 527 57.28 25.20 -6.97
C ASN A 527 56.29 24.47 -6.05
N MET A 528 56.39 23.15 -5.90
CA MET A 528 55.49 22.30 -5.11
C MET A 528 56.27 21.26 -4.32
N THR A 529 55.79 20.86 -3.14
CA THR A 529 56.46 19.82 -2.32
C THR A 529 56.04 18.40 -2.71
N VAL A 530 56.73 17.39 -2.18
CA VAL A 530 56.31 15.97 -2.32
C VAL A 530 54.96 15.73 -1.63
N GLY A 531 54.64 16.46 -0.56
CA GLY A 531 53.31 16.46 0.03
C GLY A 531 52.22 17.16 -0.80
N ASP A 532 52.56 18.11 -1.69
CA ASP A 532 51.57 18.75 -2.58
C ASP A 532 51.05 17.81 -3.68
N LEU A 533 51.88 16.89 -4.17
CA LEU A 533 51.46 15.79 -5.05
C LEU A 533 50.31 14.99 -4.42
N VAL A 534 50.43 14.68 -3.12
CA VAL A 534 49.43 13.90 -2.38
C VAL A 534 48.25 14.76 -1.91
N LEU A 535 48.47 16.05 -1.61
CA LEU A 535 47.41 17.01 -1.32
C LEU A 535 46.46 17.17 -2.52
N THR A 536 47.01 17.37 -3.71
CA THR A 536 46.23 17.59 -4.95
C THR A 536 45.43 16.37 -5.35
N ASP A 537 46.01 15.16 -5.34
CA ASP A 537 45.28 13.91 -5.58
C ASP A 537 44.16 13.68 -4.54
N ALA A 538 44.47 13.82 -3.25
CA ALA A 538 43.49 13.60 -2.19
C ALA A 538 42.34 14.61 -2.23
N LEU A 539 42.60 15.89 -2.52
CA LEU A 539 41.58 16.92 -2.72
C LEU A 539 40.73 16.66 -3.96
N LEU A 540 41.33 16.24 -5.08
CA LEU A 540 40.58 15.83 -6.26
C LEU A 540 39.67 14.64 -5.98
N MET A 541 40.15 13.59 -5.31
CA MET A 541 39.33 12.43 -4.93
C MET A 541 38.11 12.83 -4.07
N GLN A 542 38.21 13.89 -3.26
CA GLN A 542 37.07 14.41 -2.49
C GLN A 542 35.97 15.00 -3.38
N LEU A 543 36.30 15.64 -4.51
CA LEU A 543 35.30 16.17 -5.46
C LEU A 543 34.49 15.06 -6.14
N TYR A 544 35.13 13.97 -6.57
CA TYR A 544 34.45 12.91 -7.33
C TYR A 544 33.52 12.03 -6.49
N MET A 545 33.83 11.83 -5.20
CA MET A 545 33.06 10.92 -4.36
C MET A 545 31.57 11.35 -4.21
N PRO A 546 31.23 12.62 -3.89
CA PRO A 546 29.84 13.09 -3.91
C PRO A 546 29.21 13.06 -5.31
N LEU A 547 29.98 13.39 -6.36
CA LEU A 547 29.50 13.41 -7.75
C LEU A 547 28.99 12.04 -8.22
N SER A 548 29.59 10.95 -7.76
CA SER A 548 29.12 9.59 -8.06
C SER A 548 27.68 9.29 -7.64
N ILE A 549 27.19 9.97 -6.60
CA ILE A 549 25.82 9.81 -6.08
C ILE A 549 24.88 10.88 -6.68
N LEU A 550 25.41 11.94 -7.32
CA LEU A 550 24.61 13.06 -7.84
C LEU A 550 23.53 12.62 -8.84
N GLY A 551 23.83 11.63 -9.70
CA GLY A 551 22.84 11.07 -10.63
C GLY A 551 21.69 10.32 -9.94
N MET A 552 21.91 9.79 -8.74
CA MET A 552 20.85 9.25 -7.88
C MET A 552 20.07 10.39 -7.20
N ILE A 553 20.79 11.34 -6.60
CA ILE A 553 20.23 12.50 -5.88
C ILE A 553 19.31 13.33 -6.78
N TYR A 554 19.69 13.59 -8.04
CA TYR A 554 18.85 14.31 -9.00
C TYR A 554 17.49 13.61 -9.22
N ARG A 555 17.50 12.29 -9.44
CA ARG A 555 16.25 11.51 -9.60
C ARG A 555 15.44 11.46 -8.32
N GLU A 556 16.10 11.34 -7.17
CA GLU A 556 15.43 11.30 -5.87
C GLU A 556 14.75 12.63 -5.53
N ILE A 557 15.41 13.76 -5.82
CA ILE A 557 14.82 15.11 -5.73
C ILE A 557 13.65 15.24 -6.70
N GLN A 558 13.79 14.80 -7.96
CA GLN A 558 12.72 14.87 -8.96
C GLN A 558 11.49 14.05 -8.53
N THR A 559 11.68 12.77 -8.18
CA THR A 559 10.60 11.87 -7.75
C THR A 559 9.97 12.31 -6.43
N SER A 560 10.76 12.80 -5.47
CA SER A 560 10.22 13.33 -4.22
C SER A 560 9.49 14.66 -4.42
N THR A 561 9.95 15.51 -5.36
CA THR A 561 9.21 16.73 -5.74
C THR A 561 7.86 16.35 -6.35
N GLN A 562 7.81 15.40 -7.28
CA GLN A 562 6.57 14.94 -7.92
C GLN A 562 5.58 14.34 -6.90
N ASN A 563 6.04 13.45 -6.01
CA ASN A 563 5.20 12.90 -4.94
C ASN A 563 4.67 14.02 -4.01
N MET A 564 5.48 15.04 -3.71
CA MET A 564 5.06 16.21 -2.94
C MET A 564 4.12 17.16 -3.71
N GLN A 565 4.23 17.26 -5.03
CA GLN A 565 3.28 18.01 -5.88
C GLN A 565 1.90 17.34 -5.82
N SER A 566 1.82 16.01 -5.97
CA SER A 566 0.57 15.26 -5.76
C SER A 566 0.02 15.41 -4.35
N MET A 567 0.88 15.33 -3.32
CA MET A 567 0.46 15.50 -1.92
C MET A 567 -0.08 16.91 -1.64
N ILE A 568 0.56 17.95 -2.18
CA ILE A 568 0.11 19.34 -2.05
C ILE A 568 -1.15 19.58 -2.88
N GLY A 569 -1.30 18.98 -4.06
CA GLY A 569 -2.55 19.03 -4.83
C GLY A 569 -3.76 18.45 -4.06
N LEU A 570 -3.55 17.37 -3.29
CA LEU A 570 -4.59 16.79 -2.41
C LEU A 570 -4.83 17.60 -1.12
N LEU A 571 -3.88 18.46 -0.71
CA LEU A 571 -4.05 19.44 0.38
C LEU A 571 -4.73 20.73 -0.11
N ASP A 572 -4.51 21.11 -1.37
CA ASP A 572 -5.09 22.29 -2.01
C ASP A 572 -6.54 22.06 -2.49
N GLN A 573 -6.96 20.80 -2.64
CA GLN A 573 -8.36 20.45 -2.90
C GLN A 573 -9.25 20.92 -1.75
N SER A 574 -10.15 21.84 -2.09
CA SER A 574 -11.19 22.34 -1.20
C SER A 574 -12.43 21.45 -1.30
N PRO A 575 -13.08 21.08 -0.18
CA PRO A 575 -14.31 20.28 -0.22
C PRO A 575 -15.47 21.07 -0.83
N SER A 576 -16.33 20.40 -1.61
CA SER A 576 -17.49 21.05 -2.23
C SER A 576 -18.59 21.42 -1.22
N VAL A 577 -18.74 20.65 -0.14
CA VAL A 577 -19.66 20.94 0.97
C VAL A 577 -18.91 21.61 2.11
N LEU A 578 -19.22 22.88 2.36
CA LEU A 578 -18.69 23.68 3.47
C LEU A 578 -19.80 24.29 4.31
N ASP A 579 -19.49 24.56 5.57
CA ASP A 579 -20.29 25.43 6.43
C ASP A 579 -20.13 26.89 5.96
N ALA A 580 -21.22 27.67 5.98
CA ALA A 580 -21.15 29.11 5.74
C ALA A 580 -20.29 29.83 6.80
N ILE A 581 -19.73 30.99 6.44
CA ILE A 581 -18.84 31.77 7.32
C ILE A 581 -19.54 32.19 8.62
N ASP A 582 -20.85 32.42 8.54
CA ASP A 582 -21.75 32.78 9.64
C ASP A 582 -22.65 31.61 10.10
N ALA A 583 -22.33 30.37 9.71
CA ALA A 583 -23.16 29.20 9.99
C ALA A 583 -23.43 29.03 11.50
N LYS A 584 -24.71 28.82 11.84
CA LYS A 584 -25.17 28.73 13.23
C LYS A 584 -25.33 27.27 13.66
N PRO A 585 -25.15 26.94 14.96
CA PRO A 585 -25.54 25.64 15.47
C PRO A 585 -27.04 25.40 15.22
N TYR A 586 -27.40 24.22 14.74
CA TYR A 586 -28.79 23.80 14.56
C TYR A 586 -29.55 23.93 15.89
N MET A 587 -30.69 24.63 15.89
CA MET A 587 -31.64 24.63 17.00
C MET A 587 -32.77 23.64 16.68
N TYR A 588 -32.78 22.50 17.38
CA TYR A 588 -33.86 21.52 17.26
C TYR A 588 -35.14 22.08 17.87
N ILE A 589 -36.25 21.98 17.15
CA ILE A 589 -37.58 22.37 17.64
C ILE A 589 -38.47 21.12 17.68
N ASN A 590 -38.83 20.59 16.51
CA ASN A 590 -39.71 19.43 16.37
C ASN A 590 -39.09 18.31 15.50
N GLY A 591 -37.94 18.54 14.87
CA GLY A 591 -37.36 17.62 13.89
C GLY A 591 -38.12 17.59 12.56
N THR A 592 -38.76 18.69 12.18
CA THR A 592 -39.46 18.82 10.89
C THR A 592 -38.45 19.06 9.76
N ILE A 593 -38.58 18.34 8.64
CA ILE A 593 -37.72 18.54 7.45
C ILE A 593 -38.58 18.96 6.26
N GLU A 594 -38.20 20.06 5.61
CA GLU A 594 -38.83 20.53 4.36
C GLU A 594 -37.84 20.43 3.20
N LEU A 595 -38.28 19.85 2.08
CA LEU A 595 -37.60 19.93 0.79
C LEU A 595 -38.39 20.94 -0.06
N ARG A 596 -37.73 21.94 -0.64
CA ARG A 596 -38.38 22.95 -1.49
C ARG A 596 -37.72 23.01 -2.85
N ASN A 597 -38.50 22.69 -3.88
CA ASN A 597 -38.16 22.70 -5.30
C ASN A 597 -36.87 21.93 -5.64
N LEU A 598 -36.56 20.90 -4.85
CA LEU A 598 -35.22 20.33 -4.82
C LEU A 598 -34.89 19.60 -6.13
N THR A 599 -33.79 19.97 -6.75
CA THR A 599 -33.27 19.34 -7.97
C THR A 599 -31.82 18.91 -7.74
N PHE A 600 -31.46 17.70 -8.18
CA PHE A 600 -30.10 17.16 -7.97
C PHE A 600 -29.57 16.39 -9.18
N LYS A 601 -28.32 16.68 -9.54
CA LYS A 601 -27.52 16.00 -10.57
C LYS A 601 -26.24 15.42 -9.94
N HIS A 602 -25.90 14.16 -10.25
CA HIS A 602 -24.73 13.49 -9.66
C HIS A 602 -23.39 13.92 -10.32
N LYS A 603 -23.43 14.41 -11.56
CA LYS A 603 -22.37 15.21 -12.20
C LYS A 603 -23.02 16.51 -12.69
N ALA A 604 -22.33 17.64 -12.60
CA ALA A 604 -22.87 18.93 -13.04
C ALA A 604 -23.29 18.89 -14.53
N ASP A 605 -22.44 18.29 -15.36
CA ASP A 605 -22.62 18.16 -16.81
C ASP A 605 -23.55 16.99 -17.23
N SER A 606 -24.18 16.31 -16.28
CA SER A 606 -25.23 15.32 -16.58
C SER A 606 -26.47 16.06 -17.08
N GLU A 607 -26.95 15.80 -18.30
CA GLU A 607 -28.21 16.41 -18.76
C GLU A 607 -29.39 15.99 -17.85
N GLU A 608 -29.46 14.70 -17.52
CA GLU A 608 -30.48 14.15 -16.65
C GLU A 608 -30.23 14.47 -15.17
N ALA A 609 -31.27 14.99 -14.52
CA ALA A 609 -31.36 15.11 -13.06
C ALA A 609 -32.03 13.87 -12.45
N LEU A 610 -31.48 13.41 -11.32
CA LEU A 610 -31.89 12.22 -10.58
C LEU A 610 -33.04 12.50 -9.60
N ILE A 611 -33.16 13.76 -9.17
CA ILE A 611 -34.30 14.31 -8.41
C ILE A 611 -34.69 15.60 -9.12
N ARG A 612 -35.99 15.80 -9.37
CA ARG A 612 -36.53 16.89 -10.22
C ARG A 612 -37.62 17.65 -9.49
N ASN A 613 -37.36 18.91 -9.12
CA ASN A 613 -38.31 19.83 -8.49
C ASN A 613 -39.10 19.23 -7.30
N LEU A 614 -38.41 18.48 -6.43
CA LEU A 614 -39.04 17.74 -5.33
C LEU A 614 -39.39 18.68 -4.17
N SER A 615 -40.69 18.90 -3.98
CA SER A 615 -41.27 19.68 -2.88
C SER A 615 -42.12 18.80 -1.97
N LEU A 616 -41.71 18.66 -0.70
CA LEU A 616 -42.45 17.89 0.30
C LEU A 616 -42.09 18.31 1.73
N LYS A 617 -42.94 17.93 2.71
CA LYS A 617 -42.76 18.23 4.13
C LYS A 617 -42.88 16.98 4.98
N ILE A 618 -41.79 16.67 5.70
CA ILE A 618 -41.67 15.57 6.66
C ILE A 618 -41.99 16.16 8.05
N PRO A 619 -43.18 15.89 8.62
CA PRO A 619 -43.56 16.44 9.92
C PRO A 619 -42.71 15.85 11.06
N GLY A 620 -42.38 16.69 12.04
CA GLY A 620 -41.66 16.30 13.23
C GLY A 620 -42.34 15.18 14.03
N GLY A 621 -41.55 14.25 14.57
CA GLY A 621 -42.05 13.19 15.45
C GLY A 621 -42.86 12.07 14.76
N LYS A 622 -42.83 11.99 13.43
CA LYS A 622 -43.58 10.99 12.63
C LYS A 622 -42.66 9.96 11.97
N ILE A 623 -43.23 8.78 11.68
CA ILE A 623 -42.61 7.75 10.83
C ILE A 623 -43.01 8.02 9.38
N VAL A 624 -42.04 8.28 8.53
CA VAL A 624 -42.20 8.61 7.12
C VAL A 624 -41.45 7.59 6.26
N ALA A 625 -42.04 7.19 5.14
CA ALA A 625 -41.45 6.24 4.21
C ALA A 625 -41.23 6.84 2.81
N PHE A 626 -40.14 6.47 2.15
CA PHE A 626 -39.88 6.72 0.73
C PHE A 626 -39.89 5.40 -0.06
N VAL A 627 -40.75 5.35 -1.08
CA VAL A 627 -40.96 4.17 -1.95
C VAL A 627 -40.97 4.59 -3.43
N GLY A 628 -40.92 3.63 -4.34
CA GLY A 628 -40.84 3.86 -5.79
C GLY A 628 -39.92 2.85 -6.48
N PRO A 629 -39.86 2.82 -7.82
CA PRO A 629 -39.06 1.85 -8.59
C PRO A 629 -37.55 2.01 -8.36
N SER A 630 -36.75 1.04 -8.82
CA SER A 630 -35.29 1.22 -8.81
C SER A 630 -34.88 2.44 -9.64
N GLY A 631 -33.82 3.14 -9.22
CA GLY A 631 -33.38 4.41 -9.84
C GLY A 631 -34.14 5.67 -9.39
N SER A 632 -35.27 5.58 -8.67
CA SER A 632 -36.13 6.71 -8.29
C SER A 632 -35.54 7.71 -7.25
N GLY A 633 -34.22 7.86 -7.14
CA GLY A 633 -33.56 8.85 -6.28
C GLY A 633 -33.61 8.62 -4.76
N LYS A 634 -34.37 7.63 -4.24
CA LYS A 634 -34.61 7.38 -2.79
C LYS A 634 -33.38 7.58 -1.90
N SER A 635 -32.33 6.76 -2.04
CA SER A 635 -31.15 6.81 -1.17
C SER A 635 -30.34 8.10 -1.33
N THR A 636 -30.48 8.80 -2.46
CA THR A 636 -29.92 10.14 -2.66
C THR A 636 -30.62 11.18 -1.79
N ILE A 637 -31.92 11.05 -1.51
CA ILE A 637 -32.62 11.94 -0.57
C ILE A 637 -32.03 11.82 0.85
N ILE A 638 -31.77 10.60 1.34
CA ILE A 638 -31.08 10.43 2.63
C ILE A 638 -29.67 11.05 2.60
N ARG A 639 -28.91 10.90 1.50
CA ARG A 639 -27.59 11.52 1.36
C ARG A 639 -27.63 13.06 1.33
N LEU A 640 -28.67 13.65 0.75
CA LEU A 640 -28.91 15.09 0.73
C LEU A 640 -29.37 15.63 2.09
N ILE A 641 -30.28 14.93 2.78
CA ILE A 641 -30.71 15.28 4.14
C ILE A 641 -29.54 15.22 5.14
N PHE A 642 -28.61 14.27 4.96
CA PHE A 642 -27.36 14.19 5.73
C PHE A 642 -26.24 15.13 5.20
N ARG A 643 -26.53 15.93 4.17
CA ARG A 643 -25.63 16.88 3.49
C ARG A 643 -24.28 16.25 3.07
N PHE A 644 -24.30 15.04 2.52
CA PHE A 644 -23.13 14.48 1.80
C PHE A 644 -22.90 15.18 0.45
N PHE A 645 -23.97 15.75 -0.11
CA PHE A 645 -23.98 16.67 -1.24
C PHE A 645 -24.89 17.85 -0.88
N ASP A 646 -24.65 19.01 -1.48
CA ASP A 646 -25.65 20.09 -1.54
C ASP A 646 -26.52 19.89 -2.82
N PRO A 647 -27.79 20.35 -2.82
CA PRO A 647 -28.66 20.26 -3.98
C PRO A 647 -28.15 21.16 -5.13
N THR A 648 -28.53 20.82 -6.37
CA THR A 648 -28.19 21.61 -7.56
C THR A 648 -29.08 22.85 -7.69
N ASP A 649 -30.36 22.74 -7.30
CA ASP A 649 -31.30 23.84 -7.12
C ASP A 649 -32.31 23.48 -6.02
N GLY A 650 -32.98 24.49 -5.46
CA GLY A 650 -33.86 24.38 -4.30
C GLY A 650 -33.12 24.36 -2.95
N GLU A 651 -33.87 24.14 -1.87
CA GLU A 651 -33.33 24.13 -0.49
C GLU A 651 -33.89 22.98 0.37
N ILE A 652 -33.15 22.66 1.43
CA ILE A 652 -33.56 21.76 2.52
C ILE A 652 -33.59 22.59 3.80
N LEU A 653 -34.65 22.47 4.60
CA LEU A 653 -34.76 23.14 5.89
C LEU A 653 -35.01 22.16 7.02
N PHE A 654 -34.36 22.37 8.16
CA PHE A 654 -34.57 21.65 9.42
C PHE A 654 -35.22 22.61 10.41
N ASP A 655 -36.44 22.31 10.86
CA ASP A 655 -37.26 23.18 11.72
C ASP A 655 -37.30 24.64 11.22
N GLY A 656 -37.47 24.82 9.90
CA GLY A 656 -37.51 26.12 9.23
C GLY A 656 -36.15 26.82 9.03
N GLN A 657 -35.04 26.24 9.49
CA GLN A 657 -33.69 26.76 9.30
C GLN A 657 -33.06 26.13 8.03
N PRO A 658 -32.61 26.91 7.03
CA PRO A 658 -31.96 26.37 5.84
C PRO A 658 -30.67 25.62 6.17
N LEU A 659 -30.57 24.35 5.72
CA LEU A 659 -29.50 23.41 6.02
C LEU A 659 -28.10 23.93 5.62
N ARG A 660 -28.01 24.76 4.58
CA ARG A 660 -26.78 25.40 4.11
C ARG A 660 -26.20 26.42 5.11
N ASN A 661 -27.06 26.99 5.96
CA ASN A 661 -26.71 28.04 6.93
C ASN A 661 -26.49 27.46 8.34
N LEU A 662 -26.52 26.14 8.49
CA LEU A 662 -26.29 25.43 9.74
C LEU A 662 -24.92 24.75 9.76
N GLN A 663 -24.29 24.72 10.94
CA GLN A 663 -23.03 24.03 11.16
C GLN A 663 -23.23 22.52 11.01
N LEU A 664 -22.59 21.90 10.03
CA LEU A 664 -22.85 20.52 9.62
C LEU A 664 -22.59 19.50 10.76
N ALA A 665 -21.61 19.78 11.62
CA ALA A 665 -21.36 18.98 12.82
C ALA A 665 -22.55 18.99 13.81
N SER A 666 -23.26 20.12 13.94
CA SER A 666 -24.41 20.28 14.83
C SER A 666 -25.71 19.69 14.28
N VAL A 667 -25.82 19.56 12.95
CA VAL A 667 -26.90 18.81 12.29
C VAL A 667 -26.63 17.32 12.45
N ARG A 668 -25.43 16.86 12.06
CA ARG A 668 -25.06 15.44 12.11
C ARG A 668 -25.07 14.86 13.53
N SER A 669 -24.81 15.65 14.57
CA SER A 669 -24.94 15.18 15.96
C SER A 669 -26.38 14.87 16.40
N ARG A 670 -27.40 15.33 15.66
CA ARG A 670 -28.83 15.03 15.92
C ARG A 670 -29.49 14.14 14.86
N VAL A 671 -28.74 13.66 13.87
CA VAL A 671 -29.23 12.81 12.79
C VAL A 671 -28.47 11.50 12.78
N GLY A 672 -29.11 10.40 13.18
CA GLY A 672 -28.54 9.06 13.02
C GLY A 672 -28.80 8.52 11.62
N ILE A 673 -27.89 7.67 11.13
CA ILE A 673 -28.06 6.96 9.85
C ILE A 673 -27.76 5.46 10.01
N VAL A 674 -28.68 4.63 9.52
CA VAL A 674 -28.47 3.20 9.29
C VAL A 674 -28.38 2.99 7.77
N PRO A 675 -27.18 2.70 7.23
CA PRO A 675 -26.99 2.50 5.79
C PRO A 675 -27.43 1.09 5.34
N GLN A 676 -27.69 0.96 4.04
CA GLN A 676 -28.02 -0.30 3.36
C GLN A 676 -26.93 -1.35 3.57
N ASP A 677 -25.67 -0.99 3.27
CA ASP A 677 -24.48 -1.82 3.48
C ASP A 677 -23.63 -1.34 4.68
N PRO A 678 -23.80 -1.95 5.87
CA PRO A 678 -23.12 -1.55 7.09
C PRO A 678 -21.65 -2.03 7.16
N ILE A 679 -20.72 -1.09 7.02
CA ILE A 679 -19.27 -1.33 7.15
C ILE A 679 -18.86 -1.49 8.63
N LEU A 680 -17.98 -2.46 8.90
CA LEU A 680 -17.35 -2.68 10.20
C LEU A 680 -15.86 -2.35 10.12
N PHE A 681 -15.37 -1.59 11.11
CA PHE A 681 -13.94 -1.33 11.26
C PHE A 681 -13.22 -2.58 11.77
N ASN A 682 -11.94 -2.73 11.40
CA ASN A 682 -11.06 -3.83 11.83
C ASN A 682 -10.61 -3.68 13.31
N ILE A 683 -11.59 -3.54 14.21
CA ILE A 683 -11.46 -3.33 15.67
C ILE A 683 -12.42 -4.30 16.40
N SER A 684 -12.61 -4.16 17.72
CA SER A 684 -13.53 -5.05 18.46
C SER A 684 -15.01 -4.79 18.13
N ILE A 685 -15.91 -5.69 18.52
CA ILE A 685 -17.36 -5.45 18.42
C ILE A 685 -17.79 -4.32 19.35
N ARG A 686 -17.24 -4.28 20.58
CA ARG A 686 -17.45 -3.18 21.54
C ARG A 686 -17.24 -1.82 20.87
N ASP A 687 -16.06 -1.62 20.29
CA ASP A 687 -15.62 -0.34 19.76
C ASP A 687 -16.28 -0.03 18.39
N ASN A 688 -16.77 -1.06 17.69
CA ASN A 688 -17.65 -0.89 16.53
C ASN A 688 -19.05 -0.40 16.94
N ILE A 689 -19.59 -0.82 18.10
CA ILE A 689 -20.89 -0.34 18.59
C ILE A 689 -20.75 1.07 19.16
N SER A 690 -19.73 1.32 20.00
CA SER A 690 -19.45 2.65 20.56
C SER A 690 -18.89 3.66 19.55
N TYR A 691 -18.82 3.33 18.26
CA TYR A 691 -18.28 4.24 17.23
C TYR A 691 -19.13 5.51 17.07
N SER A 692 -20.42 5.47 17.42
CA SER A 692 -21.30 6.66 17.44
C SER A 692 -21.19 7.49 18.73
N GLN A 693 -20.68 6.91 19.82
CA GLN A 693 -20.48 7.57 21.10
C GLN A 693 -19.25 6.97 21.79
N ILE A 694 -18.06 7.53 21.48
CA ILE A 694 -16.75 6.95 21.85
C ILE A 694 -16.61 6.69 23.36
N ASN A 695 -17.25 7.54 24.18
CA ASN A 695 -17.19 7.48 25.64
C ASN A 695 -18.35 6.68 26.28
N ALA A 696 -19.13 5.91 25.50
CA ALA A 696 -20.21 5.07 26.02
C ALA A 696 -19.69 4.01 27.00
N THR A 697 -20.49 3.72 28.03
CA THR A 697 -20.15 2.70 29.03
C THR A 697 -20.44 1.30 28.52
N ASP A 698 -19.77 0.29 29.09
CA ASP A 698 -20.02 -1.11 28.74
C ASP A 698 -21.47 -1.53 29.05
N SER A 699 -22.12 -0.89 30.03
CA SER A 699 -23.55 -1.02 30.31
C SER A 699 -24.42 -0.60 29.13
N ASP A 700 -24.18 0.60 28.57
CA ASP A 700 -24.96 1.14 27.45
C ASP A 700 -24.80 0.27 26.19
N ILE A 701 -23.55 -0.13 25.91
CA ILE A 701 -23.19 -1.05 24.82
C ILE A 701 -23.90 -2.40 24.98
N ILE A 702 -23.96 -2.95 26.20
CA ILE A 702 -24.66 -4.21 26.50
C ILE A 702 -26.18 -4.05 26.38
N GLU A 703 -26.76 -2.95 26.85
CA GLU A 703 -28.20 -2.72 26.77
C GLU A 703 -28.66 -2.56 25.33
N VAL A 704 -27.96 -1.76 24.53
CA VAL A 704 -28.28 -1.58 23.10
C VAL A 704 -28.05 -2.87 22.31
N ALA A 705 -26.99 -3.63 22.60
CA ALA A 705 -26.78 -4.96 22.01
C ALA A 705 -27.87 -5.98 22.40
N LYS A 706 -28.46 -5.86 23.60
CA LYS A 706 -29.65 -6.65 23.98
C LYS A 706 -30.88 -6.20 23.20
N LYS A 707 -31.14 -4.89 23.07
CA LYS A 707 -32.26 -4.33 22.30
C LYS A 707 -32.29 -4.89 20.87
N VAL A 708 -31.17 -4.84 20.13
CA VAL A 708 -31.12 -5.36 18.73
C VAL A 708 -31.01 -6.90 18.62
N GLY A 709 -31.03 -7.63 19.74
CA GLY A 709 -30.91 -9.10 19.76
C GLY A 709 -29.54 -9.62 19.31
N LEU A 710 -28.47 -8.86 19.56
CA LEU A 710 -27.09 -9.22 19.19
C LEU A 710 -26.27 -9.74 20.39
N HIS A 711 -26.69 -9.43 21.63
CA HIS A 711 -25.99 -9.79 22.87
C HIS A 711 -25.65 -11.28 22.99
N GLU A 712 -26.61 -12.17 22.72
CA GLU A 712 -26.38 -13.62 22.79
C GLU A 712 -25.36 -14.11 21.75
N THR A 713 -25.42 -13.57 20.53
CA THR A 713 -24.45 -13.88 19.47
C THR A 713 -23.05 -13.47 19.91
N ILE A 714 -22.89 -12.28 20.50
CA ILE A 714 -21.62 -11.79 21.03
C ILE A 714 -21.13 -12.70 22.17
N GLN A 715 -22.00 -13.10 23.11
CA GLN A 715 -21.63 -14.00 24.22
C GLN A 715 -21.19 -15.39 23.73
N LYS A 716 -21.68 -15.87 22.59
CA LYS A 716 -21.26 -17.14 21.97
C LYS A 716 -19.87 -17.05 21.30
N MET A 717 -19.27 -15.85 21.16
CA MET A 717 -17.93 -15.67 20.60
C MET A 717 -16.83 -15.86 21.66
N SER A 718 -15.70 -16.44 21.26
CA SER A 718 -14.58 -16.81 22.16
C SER A 718 -13.88 -15.65 22.88
N LYS A 719 -14.16 -14.40 22.52
CA LYS A 719 -13.70 -13.19 23.23
C LYS A 719 -14.85 -12.24 23.63
N GLY A 720 -16.12 -12.66 23.51
CA GLY A 720 -17.26 -11.79 23.77
C GLY A 720 -17.21 -10.50 22.95
N TYR A 721 -17.48 -9.37 23.60
CA TYR A 721 -17.42 -8.02 23.01
C TYR A 721 -16.02 -7.63 22.49
N SER A 722 -14.95 -8.22 23.06
CA SER A 722 -13.56 -8.02 22.64
C SER A 722 -13.15 -8.86 21.42
N SER A 723 -14.12 -9.49 20.74
CA SER A 723 -13.89 -10.18 19.46
C SER A 723 -13.62 -9.16 18.36
N SER A 724 -12.51 -9.31 17.64
CA SER A 724 -12.17 -8.46 16.49
C SER A 724 -13.01 -8.84 15.28
N VAL A 725 -13.64 -7.85 14.63
CA VAL A 725 -14.47 -8.03 13.42
C VAL A 725 -13.92 -7.16 12.27
N GLY A 726 -14.66 -7.03 11.17
CA GLY A 726 -14.19 -6.39 9.94
C GLY A 726 -13.69 -7.42 8.92
N GLU A 727 -13.08 -6.95 7.83
CA GLU A 727 -12.57 -7.78 6.72
C GLU A 727 -11.52 -8.80 7.16
N ARG A 728 -10.68 -8.42 8.13
CA ARG A 728 -9.57 -9.22 8.67
C ARG A 728 -9.90 -9.89 10.01
N GLY A 729 -11.10 -9.66 10.53
CA GLY A 729 -11.58 -10.21 11.80
C GLY A 729 -12.52 -11.40 11.60
N LEU A 730 -13.31 -11.69 12.63
CA LEU A 730 -14.44 -12.61 12.54
C LEU A 730 -15.51 -12.03 11.61
N LYS A 731 -15.85 -12.77 10.55
CA LYS A 731 -16.89 -12.37 9.59
C LYS A 731 -18.28 -12.52 10.23
N LEU A 732 -18.92 -11.40 10.56
CA LEU A 732 -20.35 -11.37 10.87
C LEU A 732 -21.19 -11.54 9.60
N SER A 733 -22.34 -12.21 9.72
CA SER A 733 -23.34 -12.30 8.67
C SER A 733 -23.97 -10.93 8.35
N GLY A 734 -24.63 -10.79 7.18
CA GLY A 734 -25.25 -9.53 6.77
C GLY A 734 -26.19 -8.94 7.83
N GLY A 735 -27.13 -9.74 8.32
CA GLY A 735 -28.06 -9.33 9.38
C GLY A 735 -27.39 -9.00 10.72
N GLU A 736 -26.25 -9.60 11.06
CA GLU A 736 -25.48 -9.23 12.26
C GLU A 736 -24.74 -7.91 12.08
N LYS A 737 -24.17 -7.64 10.90
CA LYS A 737 -23.62 -6.31 10.57
C LYS A 737 -24.72 -5.23 10.62
N GLN A 738 -25.93 -5.53 10.13
CA GLN A 738 -27.06 -4.61 10.15
C GLN A 738 -27.54 -4.34 11.59
N ARG A 739 -27.57 -5.36 12.46
CA ARG A 739 -27.76 -5.16 13.93
C ARG A 739 -26.69 -4.26 14.56
N VAL A 740 -25.41 -4.37 14.17
CA VAL A 740 -24.35 -3.48 14.67
C VAL A 740 -24.58 -2.03 14.22
N ALA A 741 -25.01 -1.79 12.98
CA ALA A 741 -25.33 -0.44 12.52
C ALA A 741 -26.57 0.16 13.21
N ILE A 742 -27.62 -0.66 13.41
CA ILE A 742 -28.78 -0.25 14.20
C ILE A 742 -28.37 0.01 15.66
N ALA A 743 -27.46 -0.78 16.24
CA ALA A 743 -26.92 -0.54 17.57
C ALA A 743 -26.14 0.79 17.66
N ARG A 744 -25.30 1.14 16.67
CA ARG A 744 -24.66 2.47 16.60
C ARG A 744 -25.71 3.59 16.61
N ALA A 745 -26.76 3.47 15.79
CA ALA A 745 -27.80 4.49 15.67
C ALA A 745 -28.67 4.61 16.93
N LEU A 746 -28.98 3.49 17.62
CA LEU A 746 -29.72 3.50 18.88
C LEU A 746 -28.88 3.98 20.07
N LEU A 747 -27.57 3.73 20.08
CA LEU A 747 -26.66 4.24 21.12
C LEU A 747 -26.44 5.76 21.01
N MET A 748 -26.47 6.30 19.79
CA MET A 748 -26.40 7.74 19.51
C MET A 748 -27.62 8.53 20.01
N ASP A 749 -28.73 7.82 20.26
CA ASP A 749 -30.03 8.34 20.67
C ASP A 749 -30.56 9.60 19.92
N PRO A 750 -30.54 9.64 18.57
CA PRO A 750 -30.87 10.83 17.82
C PRO A 750 -32.40 11.09 17.78
N PRO A 751 -32.83 12.36 17.73
CA PRO A 751 -34.23 12.71 17.49
C PRO A 751 -34.67 12.53 16.03
N ILE A 752 -33.72 12.52 15.08
CA ILE A 752 -33.96 12.25 13.66
C ILE A 752 -33.19 10.98 13.26
N LEU A 753 -33.89 9.98 12.72
CA LEU A 753 -33.30 8.70 12.30
C LEU A 753 -33.54 8.45 10.80
N LEU A 754 -32.46 8.31 10.04
CA LEU A 754 -32.48 7.94 8.63
C LEU A 754 -32.14 6.44 8.49
N ALA A 755 -32.98 5.68 7.78
CA ALA A 755 -32.79 4.24 7.57
C ALA A 755 -32.88 3.90 6.08
N ASP A 756 -31.73 3.65 5.46
CA ASP A 756 -31.60 3.30 4.04
C ASP A 756 -31.64 1.76 3.92
N GLU A 757 -32.81 1.18 3.59
CA GLU A 757 -33.04 -0.27 3.49
C GLU A 757 -32.56 -1.11 4.69
N ALA A 758 -32.67 -0.57 5.90
CA ALA A 758 -32.10 -1.11 7.15
C ALA A 758 -32.55 -2.52 7.61
N THR A 759 -33.37 -3.22 6.82
CA THR A 759 -33.80 -4.61 7.07
C THR A 759 -33.53 -5.57 5.90
N SER A 760 -32.93 -5.11 4.80
CA SER A 760 -32.71 -5.89 3.57
C SER A 760 -31.98 -7.22 3.78
N ALA A 761 -31.01 -7.26 4.70
CA ALA A 761 -30.18 -8.41 5.01
C ALA A 761 -30.66 -9.24 6.23
N LEU A 762 -31.89 -8.99 6.70
CA LEU A 762 -32.50 -9.70 7.83
C LEU A 762 -33.51 -10.77 7.37
N ASP A 763 -33.62 -11.84 8.17
CA ASP A 763 -34.75 -12.75 8.12
C ASP A 763 -36.04 -12.06 8.59
N SER A 764 -37.20 -12.52 8.12
CA SER A 764 -38.50 -11.88 8.37
C SER A 764 -38.88 -11.77 9.86
N LYS A 765 -38.38 -12.64 10.74
CA LYS A 765 -38.64 -12.56 12.19
C LYS A 765 -37.79 -11.47 12.83
N SER A 766 -36.53 -11.36 12.43
CA SER A 766 -35.63 -10.28 12.89
C SER A 766 -35.99 -8.92 12.31
N GLU A 767 -36.40 -8.86 11.04
CA GLU A 767 -36.96 -7.66 10.38
C GLU A 767 -38.16 -7.13 11.16
N THR A 768 -39.13 -8.00 11.50
CA THR A 768 -40.31 -7.60 12.28
C THR A 768 -39.91 -7.03 13.65
N LYS A 769 -39.05 -7.72 14.42
CA LYS A 769 -38.57 -7.25 15.72
C LYS A 769 -37.82 -5.92 15.65
N ILE A 770 -37.01 -5.70 14.61
CA ILE A 770 -36.26 -4.46 14.43
C ILE A 770 -37.20 -3.30 14.06
N MET A 771 -38.21 -3.54 13.22
CA MET A 771 -39.25 -2.54 12.97
C MET A 771 -40.09 -2.24 14.22
N GLU A 772 -40.35 -3.22 15.09
CA GLU A 772 -40.97 -3.01 16.40
C GLU A 772 -40.10 -2.12 17.31
N ILE A 773 -38.79 -2.38 17.39
CA ILE A 773 -37.84 -1.56 18.18
C ILE A 773 -37.80 -0.11 17.67
N ILE A 774 -37.76 0.09 16.35
CA ILE A 774 -37.77 1.42 15.72
C ILE A 774 -39.10 2.15 16.01
N LYS A 775 -40.24 1.44 15.95
CA LYS A 775 -41.57 1.98 16.32
C LYS A 775 -41.76 2.23 17.82
N LEU A 776 -41.04 1.51 18.68
CA LEU A 776 -41.02 1.77 20.12
C LEU A 776 -40.14 2.98 20.44
N ALA A 777 -39.04 3.17 19.70
CA ALA A 777 -38.17 4.34 19.84
C ALA A 777 -38.88 5.66 19.47
N SER A 778 -39.81 5.68 18.50
CA SER A 778 -40.62 6.87 18.20
C SER A 778 -41.73 7.17 19.21
N LYS A 779 -42.08 6.21 20.09
CA LYS A 779 -43.14 6.32 21.10
C LYS A 779 -42.64 6.66 22.51
N GLN A 780 -41.38 7.09 22.63
CA GLN A 780 -40.80 7.53 23.89
C GLN A 780 -41.22 8.97 24.24
N SER A 781 -40.80 9.45 25.43
CA SER A 781 -41.15 10.77 25.98
C SER A 781 -40.88 11.94 25.03
N THR A 782 -39.94 11.78 24.10
CA THR A 782 -39.66 12.69 22.98
C THR A 782 -39.93 11.93 21.69
N PRO A 783 -40.94 12.30 20.88
CA PRO A 783 -41.24 11.60 19.63
C PRO A 783 -40.14 11.87 18.58
N ARG A 784 -39.74 10.84 17.84
CA ARG A 784 -38.65 10.91 16.85
C ARG A 784 -39.18 11.03 15.44
N THR A 785 -38.53 11.84 14.62
CA THR A 785 -38.74 11.82 13.16
C THR A 785 -37.94 10.66 12.57
N ILE A 786 -38.63 9.70 11.96
CA ILE A 786 -37.99 8.50 11.40
C ILE A 786 -38.26 8.45 9.89
N ILE A 787 -37.21 8.43 9.08
CA ILE A 787 -37.28 8.38 7.63
C ILE A 787 -36.78 7.00 7.16
N LEU A 788 -37.69 6.22 6.57
CA LEU A 788 -37.45 4.86 6.10
C LEU A 788 -37.39 4.82 4.57
N ILE A 789 -36.35 4.22 4.00
CA ILE A 789 -36.35 3.75 2.62
C ILE A 789 -36.55 2.24 2.65
N ALA A 790 -37.49 1.73 1.86
CA ALA A 790 -37.79 0.31 1.83
C ALA A 790 -37.98 -0.22 0.41
N HIS A 791 -37.22 -1.25 0.06
CA HIS A 791 -37.51 -2.11 -1.09
C HIS A 791 -38.72 -3.03 -0.82
N ARG A 792 -39.02 -3.36 0.44
CA ARG A 792 -40.17 -4.20 0.85
C ARG A 792 -41.30 -3.33 1.37
N LEU A 793 -42.37 -3.15 0.59
CA LEU A 793 -43.49 -2.28 0.99
C LEU A 793 -44.16 -2.71 2.29
N THR A 794 -44.09 -4.01 2.63
CA THR A 794 -44.64 -4.55 3.88
C THR A 794 -43.97 -4.02 5.16
N THR A 795 -42.77 -3.45 5.10
CA THR A 795 -42.12 -2.85 6.28
C THR A 795 -42.60 -1.43 6.57
N VAL A 796 -43.10 -0.73 5.53
CA VAL A 796 -43.54 0.67 5.59
C VAL A 796 -45.05 0.85 5.58
N LYS A 797 -45.83 -0.23 5.56
CA LYS A 797 -47.31 -0.21 5.67
C LYS A 797 -47.82 0.54 6.92
N ASP A 798 -47.00 0.63 7.97
CA ASP A 798 -47.33 1.23 9.27
C ASP A 798 -46.64 2.61 9.46
N ALA A 799 -46.19 3.24 8.38
CA ALA A 799 -45.72 4.63 8.42
C ALA A 799 -46.91 5.61 8.48
N ASP A 800 -46.74 6.75 9.15
CA ASP A 800 -47.73 7.82 9.20
C ASP A 800 -47.96 8.46 7.81
N ILE A 801 -46.89 8.58 7.02
CA ILE A 801 -46.92 9.12 5.64
C ILE A 801 -45.96 8.31 4.78
N ILE A 802 -46.43 7.91 3.59
CA ILE A 802 -45.62 7.31 2.53
C ILE A 802 -45.52 8.31 1.38
N PHE A 803 -44.30 8.64 0.96
CA PHE A 803 -43.98 9.40 -0.25
C PHE A 803 -43.56 8.44 -1.37
N VAL A 804 -44.26 8.49 -2.50
CA VAL A 804 -44.05 7.62 -3.66
C VAL A 804 -43.33 8.42 -4.73
N LEU A 805 -42.11 8.02 -5.08
CA LEU A 805 -41.31 8.66 -6.12
C LEU A 805 -41.50 7.97 -7.46
N ASP A 806 -41.54 8.74 -8.54
CA ASP A 806 -41.61 8.20 -9.90
C ASP A 806 -40.22 7.75 -10.41
N GLY A 807 -40.19 7.12 -11.59
CA GLY A 807 -38.94 6.72 -12.25
C GLY A 807 -38.08 7.88 -12.78
N LYS A 808 -38.50 9.14 -12.60
CA LYS A 808 -37.82 10.36 -13.10
C LYS A 808 -37.31 11.26 -11.97
N GLY A 809 -37.55 10.89 -10.70
CA GLY A 809 -37.10 11.63 -9.52
C GLY A 809 -38.07 12.71 -9.02
N GLY A 810 -39.34 12.67 -9.43
CA GLY A 810 -40.42 13.51 -8.90
C GLY A 810 -41.27 12.78 -7.85
N LEU A 811 -42.12 13.52 -7.13
CA LEU A 811 -43.16 12.96 -6.26
C LEU A 811 -44.40 12.60 -7.09
N ALA A 812 -44.82 11.34 -7.05
CA ALA A 812 -46.03 10.86 -7.72
C ALA A 812 -47.26 10.92 -6.80
N GLU A 813 -47.14 10.34 -5.60
CA GLU A 813 -48.23 10.20 -4.63
C GLU A 813 -47.72 10.44 -3.20
N GLN A 814 -48.60 10.89 -2.31
CA GLN A 814 -48.38 10.90 -0.86
C GLN A 814 -49.65 10.47 -0.12
N GLY A 815 -49.51 9.77 1.00
CA GLY A 815 -50.64 9.38 1.85
C GLY A 815 -50.30 8.26 2.83
N ALA A 816 -51.29 7.81 3.59
CA ALA A 816 -51.21 6.58 4.38
C ALA A 816 -51.40 5.34 3.49
N HIS A 817 -50.91 4.18 3.96
CA HIS A 817 -50.97 2.89 3.24
C HIS A 817 -52.37 2.55 2.70
N SER A 818 -53.43 2.76 3.49
CA SER A 818 -54.82 2.50 3.10
C SER A 818 -55.35 3.47 2.04
N GLU A 819 -54.93 4.73 2.09
CA GLU A 819 -55.36 5.78 1.15
C GLU A 819 -54.73 5.53 -0.22
N LEU A 820 -53.43 5.23 -0.25
CA LEU A 820 -52.68 4.93 -1.47
C LEU A 820 -53.14 3.63 -2.14
N LEU A 821 -53.59 2.62 -1.37
CA LEU A 821 -54.22 1.43 -1.95
C LEU A 821 -55.60 1.71 -2.54
N GLN A 822 -56.41 2.58 -1.92
CA GLN A 822 -57.72 2.98 -2.44
C GLN A 822 -57.62 3.89 -3.66
N ALA A 823 -56.57 4.71 -3.76
CA ALA A 823 -56.28 5.55 -4.91
C ALA A 823 -55.92 4.77 -6.19
N GLY A 824 -55.49 3.50 -6.06
CA GLY A 824 -55.22 2.61 -7.20
C GLY A 824 -54.02 3.02 -8.07
N GLY A 825 -53.13 3.86 -7.56
CA GLY A 825 -51.98 4.41 -8.29
C GLY A 825 -50.71 3.54 -8.27
N LEU A 826 -49.57 4.18 -8.52
CA LEU A 826 -48.24 3.57 -8.56
C LEU A 826 -47.91 2.81 -7.26
N TYR A 827 -48.36 3.30 -6.10
CA TYR A 827 -48.21 2.55 -4.85
C TYR A 827 -48.93 1.20 -4.88
N ALA A 828 -50.18 1.17 -5.37
CA ALA A 828 -50.99 -0.04 -5.44
C ALA A 828 -50.42 -1.03 -6.45
N ASP A 829 -49.95 -0.56 -7.62
CA ASP A 829 -49.27 -1.39 -8.60
C ASP A 829 -48.02 -2.08 -8.03
N LEU A 830 -47.13 -1.31 -7.39
CA LEU A 830 -45.93 -1.85 -6.74
C LEU A 830 -46.28 -2.84 -5.62
N TRP A 831 -47.36 -2.57 -4.86
CA TRP A 831 -47.86 -3.47 -3.81
C TRP A 831 -48.37 -4.80 -4.37
N TYR A 832 -49.20 -4.77 -5.41
CA TYR A 832 -49.72 -5.97 -6.05
C TYR A 832 -48.65 -6.73 -6.84
N GLN A 833 -47.62 -6.07 -7.37
CA GLN A 833 -46.42 -6.73 -7.91
C GLN A 833 -45.71 -7.53 -6.80
N GLN A 834 -45.31 -6.90 -5.69
CA GLN A 834 -44.61 -7.59 -4.59
C GLN A 834 -45.43 -8.72 -3.95
N LEU A 835 -46.76 -8.60 -3.89
CA LEU A 835 -47.64 -9.70 -3.46
C LEU A 835 -47.60 -10.90 -4.42
N ARG A 836 -47.62 -10.66 -5.74
CA ARG A 836 -47.54 -11.72 -6.76
C ARG A 836 -46.19 -12.43 -6.70
N ASP A 837 -45.09 -11.69 -6.58
CA ASP A 837 -43.73 -12.26 -6.47
C ASP A 837 -43.57 -13.10 -5.19
N ARG A 838 -44.17 -12.66 -4.08
CA ARG A 838 -44.15 -13.42 -2.83
C ARG A 838 -44.98 -14.71 -2.93
N GLN A 839 -46.13 -14.67 -3.60
CA GLN A 839 -46.98 -15.85 -3.81
C GLN A 839 -46.38 -16.85 -4.81
N SER A 840 -45.72 -16.39 -5.87
CA SER A 840 -45.01 -17.27 -6.81
C SER A 840 -43.82 -17.95 -6.12
N PHE A 841 -43.03 -17.20 -5.35
CA PHE A 841 -41.92 -17.76 -4.56
C PHE A 841 -42.42 -18.77 -3.52
N GLN A 842 -43.53 -18.49 -2.83
CA GLN A 842 -44.15 -19.45 -1.89
C GLN A 842 -44.70 -20.70 -2.59
N ARG A 843 -45.24 -20.59 -3.81
CA ARG A 843 -45.66 -21.76 -4.60
C ARG A 843 -44.45 -22.61 -5.01
N CYS A 844 -43.40 -22.00 -5.55
CA CYS A 844 -42.17 -22.73 -5.89
C CYS A 844 -41.55 -23.39 -4.65
N SER A 845 -41.49 -22.69 -3.51
CA SER A 845 -41.00 -23.23 -2.23
C SER A 845 -41.93 -24.26 -1.55
N ALA A 846 -43.11 -24.56 -2.13
CA ALA A 846 -44.03 -25.60 -1.67
C ALA A 846 -44.16 -26.76 -2.69
N ILE A 847 -43.52 -26.62 -3.86
CA ILE A 847 -43.36 -27.67 -4.89
C ILE A 847 -41.98 -28.35 -4.75
N HIS A 848 -41.07 -27.74 -3.99
CA HIS A 848 -39.67 -28.12 -3.85
C HIS A 848 -39.33 -28.75 -2.50
#